data_AF-A0AAE1CU74-F1
#
_entry.id   AF-A0AAE1CU74-F1
#
_cell.length_a   1.000
_cell.length_b   1.000
_cell.length_c   1.000
_cell.angle_alpha   90.00
_cell.angle_beta   90.00
_cell.angle_gamma   90.00
#
_symmetry.space_group_name_H-M   'P 1'
#
loop_
_entity.id
_entity.type
_entity.pdbx_description
1 polymer ?
#
loop_
_entity_poly.entity_id
_entity_poly.type
_entity_poly.pdbx_seq_one_letter_code
_entity_poly.pdbx_strand_id
1 'polypeptide(L)'
;MTNHEEGKPNGAENDNNKSELEDTTAVDIDLPDESKAQLINGGARGDEHPEKFKTAIIDPGAASSDGEVSFNGLGKDEVLQYANDPFWVKLRWAMFILFWVGWLAMLVTAIAIIVLAPRCPHRPDLKWYHTDNVYQVYATSFKDSDNDGVGDFEGLKDKMDYVTDDLKTKAFWLSGIYKADMEGPCMGVIDHKALDPEFVDDTEKFRSWVKKMRKEGKKVILDLIPNHTSKKHPWFMKSVDKDGDYKDYYVWAEGSSSNPPNNWKMATKDVSAWSYDSKRQAWYLHQISEECPDLNLNNSLVVEEIKDIMKYWFDAGVSGFNIRDVEYLVENPDTSVQDDQDRNQTRNYKGTLPFLQELREVADDYSDKPGRERVLYATVFHSNRAQIKDYWGTEKNERLHIVAPYLEELGKITCNAQCVKAMVENVISEEIEEEQWLGLQVGDEDRSRITSSLAQSDPVNYEHRLLIAHALQLLLPGTPLAYYGDEFGQRNGADDSTVKYHAPMQWDNTENAGFTGKGVQPYINMSLTYAQDNVEVGKVIFKDMTPFVAYQTLTDLRKEESFQFGKTKLCTVGENVLMFSRHASRFPYFVTLVNLAGTKVTVTSSDLKCLDTKDEVVVSFHSRDEKVNALLDMEDQSVHLEPFDVVVLKFAADD
;
A
#
# COMPACT_ATOMS: atom_id res chain seq x y z
N MET A 1 29.66 -73.04 -9.45
CA MET A 1 28.22 -73.27 -9.64
C MET A 1 27.70 -72.05 -10.39
N THR A 2 27.57 -72.04 -11.72
CA THR A 2 26.61 -72.77 -12.59
C THR A 2 25.16 -72.28 -12.43
N ASN A 3 24.44 -71.83 -13.48
CA ASN A 3 24.79 -71.72 -14.91
C ASN A 3 23.77 -70.87 -15.70
N HIS A 4 24.21 -70.21 -16.80
CA HIS A 4 23.47 -69.80 -18.04
C HIS A 4 22.18 -68.94 -17.94
N GLU A 5 21.72 -68.16 -18.94
CA GLU A 5 22.20 -67.62 -20.24
C GLU A 5 21.35 -66.34 -20.53
N GLU A 6 21.86 -65.21 -21.03
CA GLU A 6 22.20 -64.81 -22.41
C GLU A 6 21.06 -64.90 -23.46
N GLY A 7 20.93 -63.95 -24.42
CA GLY A 7 21.81 -62.81 -24.71
C GLY A 7 21.33 -61.81 -25.79
N LYS A 8 22.24 -60.94 -26.26
CA LYS A 8 22.09 -59.96 -27.37
C LYS A 8 22.42 -60.59 -28.74
N PRO A 9 22.11 -59.94 -29.88
CA PRO A 9 22.98 -58.92 -30.53
C PRO A 9 22.22 -57.58 -30.75
N ASN A 10 22.66 -56.49 -31.41
CA ASN A 10 23.93 -55.77 -31.76
C ASN A 10 23.48 -54.32 -32.16
N GLY A 11 24.25 -53.32 -32.60
CA GLY A 11 25.67 -53.03 -32.96
C GLY A 11 25.67 -51.75 -33.87
N ALA A 12 26.76 -51.03 -34.17
CA ALA A 12 28.17 -51.14 -33.77
C ALA A 12 28.91 -49.78 -33.98
N GLU A 13 30.05 -49.61 -33.31
CA GLU A 13 31.26 -48.83 -33.70
C GLU A 13 31.30 -47.29 -33.88
N ASN A 14 32.25 -46.68 -33.13
CA ASN A 14 33.32 -45.73 -33.54
C ASN A 14 32.95 -44.31 -34.07
N ASP A 15 33.75 -43.24 -33.90
CA ASP A 15 35.07 -43.10 -33.24
C ASP A 15 35.31 -41.66 -32.67
N ASN A 16 36.49 -41.45 -32.07
CA ASN A 16 37.04 -40.22 -31.48
C ASN A 16 37.12 -39.01 -32.45
N ASN A 17 37.01 -37.76 -31.94
CA ASN A 17 38.19 -36.92 -31.58
C ASN A 17 37.85 -35.60 -30.84
N LYS A 18 38.89 -34.84 -30.41
CA LYS A 18 38.84 -33.59 -29.62
C LYS A 18 39.09 -32.30 -30.42
N SER A 19 38.45 -31.19 -30.01
CA SER A 19 39.02 -29.82 -29.85
C SER A 19 37.90 -28.89 -29.32
N GLU A 20 37.96 -28.29 -28.13
CA GLU A 20 38.75 -27.13 -27.65
C GLU A 20 38.22 -25.73 -28.08
N LEU A 21 37.89 -24.94 -27.04
CA LEU A 21 37.88 -23.46 -26.90
C LEU A 21 36.79 -22.59 -27.59
N GLU A 22 36.33 -21.60 -26.80
CA GLU A 22 35.91 -20.21 -27.17
C GLU A 22 34.68 -20.03 -28.11
N ASP A 23 33.76 -19.05 -27.95
CA ASP A 23 33.64 -17.88 -27.04
C ASP A 23 32.15 -17.39 -26.96
N THR A 24 31.89 -16.36 -26.14
CA THR A 24 30.78 -15.35 -26.18
C THR A 24 29.39 -15.74 -26.73
N THR A 25 28.41 -15.90 -25.83
CA THR A 25 26.98 -15.70 -26.15
C THR A 25 26.61 -14.21 -26.05
N ALA A 26 26.77 -13.47 -27.15
CA ALA A 26 26.08 -12.20 -27.33
C ALA A 26 24.64 -12.46 -27.81
N VAL A 27 23.66 -11.72 -27.27
CA VAL A 27 22.26 -11.75 -27.72
C VAL A 27 21.90 -10.36 -28.21
N ASP A 28 21.77 -10.20 -29.53
CA ASP A 28 21.29 -8.96 -30.13
C ASP A 28 19.83 -8.71 -29.76
N ILE A 29 19.52 -7.47 -29.35
CA ILE A 29 18.17 -7.02 -29.06
C ILE A 29 17.70 -6.18 -30.25
N ASP A 30 16.85 -6.79 -31.08
CA ASP A 30 16.32 -6.16 -32.28
C ASP A 30 15.20 -5.15 -31.96
N LEU A 31 15.21 -3.98 -32.60
CA LEU A 31 14.27 -2.88 -32.34
C LEU A 31 13.15 -2.88 -33.39
N PRO A 32 11.86 -2.92 -32.99
CA PRO A 32 10.75 -2.91 -33.94
C PRO A 32 10.47 -1.50 -34.49
N ASP A 33 10.40 -1.37 -35.82
CA ASP A 33 10.27 -0.08 -36.51
C ASP A 33 8.95 0.10 -37.30
N GLU A 34 8.62 1.37 -37.53
CA GLU A 34 7.51 2.00 -38.27
C GLU A 34 6.15 1.28 -38.47
N SER A 35 5.19 1.88 -37.78
CA SER A 35 3.76 1.95 -38.06
C SER A 35 3.35 2.00 -39.55
N LYS A 36 2.29 1.26 -39.89
CA LYS A 36 1.47 1.48 -41.10
C LYS A 36 0.00 1.61 -40.74
N ALA A 37 -0.53 2.82 -40.85
CA ALA A 37 -1.95 3.08 -40.65
C ALA A 37 -2.80 2.47 -41.77
N GLN A 38 -3.82 1.70 -41.41
CA GLN A 38 -4.83 1.21 -42.35
C GLN A 38 -6.02 2.17 -42.38
N LEU A 39 -6.36 2.70 -43.55
CA LEU A 39 -7.61 3.41 -43.78
C LEU A 39 -8.73 2.40 -44.04
N ILE A 40 -9.64 2.26 -43.07
CA ILE A 40 -10.87 1.50 -43.25
C ILE A 40 -11.88 2.36 -44.01
N ASN A 41 -12.43 1.83 -45.10
CA ASN A 41 -13.70 2.31 -45.66
C ASN A 41 -14.50 1.12 -46.21
N GLY A 42 -15.81 1.13 -46.01
CA GLY A 42 -16.64 -0.09 -46.10
C GLY A 42 -17.07 -0.49 -47.51
N GLY A 43 -17.18 -1.80 -47.75
CA GLY A 43 -17.73 -2.40 -48.96
C GLY A 43 -17.95 -3.91 -48.78
N ALA A 44 -19.09 -4.44 -49.26
CA ALA A 44 -19.48 -5.83 -49.03
C ALA A 44 -18.74 -6.84 -49.94
N ARG A 45 -18.72 -8.12 -49.51
CA ARG A 45 -18.26 -9.25 -50.33
C ARG A 45 -19.13 -9.45 -51.57
N GLY A 46 -18.50 -9.89 -52.65
CA GLY A 46 -19.09 -10.60 -53.79
C GLY A 46 -17.98 -11.41 -54.48
N ASP A 47 -18.26 -12.67 -54.81
CA ASP A 47 -17.29 -13.61 -55.36
C ASP A 47 -17.23 -13.58 -56.89
N GLU A 48 -16.07 -13.89 -57.49
CA GLU A 48 -15.89 -15.01 -58.46
C GLU A 48 -14.43 -15.15 -58.96
N HIS A 49 -14.18 -16.05 -59.92
CA HIS A 49 -12.89 -16.69 -60.19
C HIS A 49 -11.94 -15.98 -61.22
N PRO A 50 -10.64 -16.37 -61.28
CA PRO A 50 -9.60 -15.62 -61.99
C PRO A 50 -9.20 -16.19 -63.37
N GLU A 51 -8.56 -15.34 -64.18
CA GLU A 51 -7.69 -15.79 -65.29
C GLU A 51 -6.28 -15.22 -65.19
N LYS A 52 -5.31 -15.91 -65.81
CA LYS A 52 -3.90 -15.53 -65.90
C LYS A 52 -3.62 -15.07 -67.32
N PHE A 53 -2.86 -13.98 -67.49
CA PHE A 53 -2.19 -13.73 -68.77
C PHE A 53 -0.66 -13.77 -68.65
N LYS A 54 -0.04 -14.47 -69.61
CA LYS A 54 1.40 -14.48 -69.84
C LYS A 54 1.75 -13.40 -70.85
N THR A 55 2.95 -12.85 -70.72
CA THR A 55 3.55 -11.98 -71.75
C THR A 55 3.77 -12.73 -73.06
N ALA A 56 3.47 -12.05 -74.17
CA ALA A 56 3.86 -12.45 -75.52
C ALA A 56 4.81 -11.39 -76.09
N ILE A 57 5.87 -11.83 -76.76
CA ILE A 57 6.79 -10.97 -77.51
C ILE A 57 6.38 -11.02 -78.98
N ILE A 58 6.24 -9.87 -79.63
CA ILE A 58 5.88 -9.78 -81.05
C ILE A 58 6.89 -8.89 -81.77
N ASP A 59 7.39 -9.38 -82.90
CA ASP A 59 8.38 -8.76 -83.77
C ASP A 59 7.68 -7.79 -84.77
N PRO A 60 8.26 -6.64 -85.16
CA PRO A 60 7.52 -5.56 -85.81
C PRO A 60 7.32 -5.83 -87.33
N GLY A 61 6.28 -6.60 -87.69
CA GLY A 61 6.09 -7.10 -89.06
C GLY A 61 4.66 -7.26 -89.59
N ALA A 62 3.64 -6.68 -88.98
CA ALA A 62 2.25 -6.71 -89.48
C ALA A 62 1.47 -5.43 -89.09
N ALA A 63 0.39 -5.10 -89.81
CA ALA A 63 -0.36 -3.85 -89.64
C ALA A 63 -1.86 -4.07 -89.41
N SER A 64 -2.45 -3.24 -88.52
CA SER A 64 -3.88 -3.19 -88.12
C SER A 64 -4.43 -4.45 -87.42
N SER A 65 -5.36 -4.36 -86.45
CA SER A 65 -6.36 -3.32 -86.21
C SER A 65 -6.64 -3.01 -84.72
N ASP A 66 -7.02 -1.76 -84.46
CA ASP A 66 -7.93 -1.23 -83.43
C ASP A 66 -7.89 -1.73 -81.96
N GLY A 67 -7.80 -0.79 -81.01
CA GLY A 67 -8.55 -0.91 -79.74
C GLY A 67 -7.85 -0.42 -78.48
N GLU A 68 -6.74 -1.04 -78.09
CA GLU A 68 -6.18 -0.88 -76.75
C GLU A 68 -5.19 0.29 -76.63
N VAL A 69 -5.57 1.31 -75.86
CA VAL A 69 -4.65 2.34 -75.38
C VAL A 69 -3.92 1.82 -74.14
N SER A 70 -2.90 0.98 -74.36
CA SER A 70 -1.91 0.69 -73.31
C SER A 70 -1.28 2.00 -72.85
N PHE A 71 -1.37 2.29 -71.55
CA PHE A 71 -0.77 3.49 -70.96
C PHE A 71 0.75 3.28 -70.76
N ASN A 72 1.46 3.16 -71.88
CA ASN A 72 2.92 3.03 -71.92
C ASN A 72 3.54 4.23 -71.20
N GLY A 73 4.29 3.98 -70.14
CA GLY A 73 5.09 5.02 -69.49
C GLY A 73 6.10 5.56 -70.49
N LEU A 74 6.04 6.87 -70.75
CA LEU A 74 6.95 7.58 -71.66
C LEU A 74 8.41 7.22 -71.35
N GLY A 75 9.18 6.92 -72.40
CA GLY A 75 10.61 6.67 -72.29
C GLY A 75 11.33 7.91 -71.77
N LYS A 76 12.49 7.73 -71.11
CA LYS A 76 13.28 8.83 -70.52
C LYS A 76 13.45 10.02 -71.48
N ASP A 77 13.76 9.75 -72.73
CA ASP A 77 14.07 10.77 -73.74
C ASP A 77 12.80 11.41 -74.35
N GLU A 78 11.63 10.76 -74.19
CA GLU A 78 10.32 11.34 -74.49
C GLU A 78 9.83 12.23 -73.34
N VAL A 79 9.99 11.77 -72.09
CA VAL A 79 9.74 12.58 -70.89
C VAL A 79 10.59 13.84 -70.92
N LEU A 80 11.87 13.78 -71.32
CA LEU A 80 12.76 14.94 -71.37
C LEU A 80 12.33 16.03 -72.37
N GLN A 81 11.54 15.69 -73.40
CA GLN A 81 10.98 16.69 -74.33
C GLN A 81 9.91 17.55 -73.64
N TYR A 82 9.05 16.94 -72.81
CA TYR A 82 7.97 17.64 -72.10
C TYR A 82 8.37 18.12 -70.69
N ALA A 83 9.38 17.54 -70.06
CA ALA A 83 9.79 17.83 -68.68
C ALA A 83 10.38 19.24 -68.49
N ASN A 84 10.79 19.87 -69.61
CA ASN A 84 11.31 21.25 -69.70
C ASN A 84 10.23 22.26 -70.16
N ASP A 85 8.99 21.84 -70.38
CA ASP A 85 7.91 22.76 -70.75
C ASP A 85 7.70 23.83 -69.66
N PRO A 86 7.55 25.12 -70.01
CA PRO A 86 7.38 26.20 -69.05
C PRO A 86 6.21 26.02 -68.07
N PHE A 87 5.15 25.28 -68.42
CA PHE A 87 4.07 24.93 -67.51
C PHE A 87 4.51 23.88 -66.49
N TRP A 88 5.02 22.73 -66.93
CA TRP A 88 5.42 21.64 -66.04
C TRP A 88 6.59 22.01 -65.12
N VAL A 89 7.53 22.83 -65.59
CA VAL A 89 8.62 23.37 -64.77
C VAL A 89 8.06 24.31 -63.68
N LYS A 90 7.16 25.23 -64.02
CA LYS A 90 6.52 26.13 -63.04
C LYS A 90 5.68 25.36 -62.02
N LEU A 91 4.90 24.37 -62.46
CA LEU A 91 4.07 23.56 -61.58
C LEU A 91 4.92 22.74 -60.59
N ARG A 92 6.00 22.11 -61.08
CA ARG A 92 6.93 21.35 -60.22
C ARG A 92 7.59 22.24 -59.16
N TRP A 93 8.05 23.44 -59.54
CA TRP A 93 8.59 24.41 -58.59
C TRP A 93 7.54 24.95 -57.62
N ALA A 94 6.32 25.24 -58.09
CA ALA A 94 5.22 25.68 -57.22
C ALA A 94 4.85 24.61 -56.17
N MET A 95 4.74 23.33 -56.57
CA MET A 95 4.48 22.24 -55.63
C MET A 95 5.65 21.98 -54.68
N PHE A 96 6.89 22.07 -55.15
CA PHE A 96 8.09 21.92 -54.30
C PHE A 96 8.19 23.06 -53.25
N ILE A 97 7.95 24.31 -53.65
CA ILE A 97 7.91 25.46 -52.74
C ILE A 97 6.75 25.31 -51.76
N LEU A 98 5.55 24.93 -52.22
CA LEU A 98 4.38 24.75 -51.36
C LEU A 98 4.57 23.60 -50.36
N PHE A 99 5.25 22.52 -50.76
CA PHE A 99 5.65 21.44 -49.86
C PHE A 99 6.58 21.96 -48.74
N TRP A 100 7.65 22.69 -49.07
CA TRP A 100 8.57 23.23 -48.07
C TRP A 100 7.95 24.32 -47.19
N VAL A 101 7.07 25.16 -47.74
CA VAL A 101 6.30 26.15 -46.96
C VAL A 101 5.32 25.43 -46.02
N GLY A 102 4.63 24.38 -46.49
CA GLY A 102 3.74 23.57 -45.66
C GLY A 102 4.48 22.83 -44.55
N TRP A 103 5.64 22.23 -44.85
CA TRP A 103 6.51 21.58 -43.88
C TRP A 103 7.03 22.55 -42.83
N LEU A 104 7.52 23.73 -43.25
CA LEU A 104 7.98 24.77 -42.34
C LEU A 104 6.83 25.32 -41.47
N ALA A 105 5.64 25.49 -42.05
CA ALA A 105 4.45 25.88 -41.30
C ALA A 105 4.07 24.83 -40.25
N MET A 106 4.05 23.53 -40.59
CA MET A 106 3.81 22.45 -39.62
C MET A 106 4.87 22.43 -38.51
N LEU A 107 6.15 22.63 -38.83
CA LEU A 107 7.22 22.69 -37.84
C LEU A 107 7.06 23.91 -36.91
N VAL A 108 6.78 25.09 -37.46
CA VAL A 108 6.54 26.31 -36.66
C VAL A 108 5.30 26.16 -35.80
N THR A 109 4.22 25.57 -36.31
CA THR A 109 3.01 25.27 -35.52
C THR A 109 3.28 24.24 -34.43
N ALA A 110 4.06 23.18 -34.68
CA ALA A 110 4.43 22.21 -33.65
C ALA A 110 5.28 22.84 -32.54
N ILE A 111 6.28 23.66 -32.90
CA ILE A 111 7.09 24.42 -31.93
C ILE A 111 6.21 25.41 -31.16
N ALA A 112 5.32 26.13 -31.84
CA ALA A 112 4.39 27.06 -31.19
C ALA A 112 3.45 26.33 -30.21
N ILE A 113 2.94 25.15 -30.56
CA ILE A 113 2.16 24.31 -29.63
C ILE A 113 3.00 23.90 -28.42
N ILE A 114 4.24 23.44 -28.61
CA ILE A 114 5.12 23.02 -27.49
C ILE A 114 5.48 24.21 -26.57
N VAL A 115 5.61 25.42 -27.11
CA VAL A 115 6.00 26.63 -26.36
C VAL A 115 4.80 27.34 -25.72
N LEU A 116 3.62 27.31 -26.35
CA LEU A 116 2.40 28.00 -25.90
C LEU A 116 1.42 27.10 -25.16
N ALA A 117 1.54 25.76 -25.25
CA ALA A 117 0.78 24.86 -24.39
C ALA A 117 1.14 25.15 -22.93
N PRO A 118 0.14 25.36 -22.04
CA PRO A 118 0.42 25.45 -20.62
C PRO A 118 1.09 24.14 -20.19
N ARG A 119 2.21 24.24 -19.47
CA ARG A 119 2.85 23.06 -18.87
C ARG A 119 1.81 22.33 -18.02
N CYS A 120 1.78 21.00 -18.10
CA CYS A 120 0.96 20.21 -17.18
C CYS A 120 1.30 20.61 -15.73
N PRO A 121 0.32 20.69 -14.82
CA PRO A 121 0.59 20.82 -13.39
C PRO A 121 1.61 19.77 -12.94
N HIS A 122 2.62 20.19 -12.17
CA HIS A 122 3.66 19.27 -11.73
C HIS A 122 3.09 18.28 -10.71
N ARG A 123 3.12 17.01 -11.08
CA ARG A 123 2.91 15.88 -10.15
C ARG A 123 4.29 15.47 -9.62
N PRO A 124 4.51 15.39 -8.30
CA PRO A 124 5.70 14.75 -7.75
C PRO A 124 5.70 13.24 -8.08
N ASP A 125 6.86 12.60 -8.01
CA ASP A 125 7.02 11.16 -8.26
C ASP A 125 6.53 10.32 -7.07
N LEU A 126 5.21 10.33 -6.86
CA LEU A 126 4.59 9.62 -5.75
C LEU A 126 4.65 8.11 -5.96
N LYS A 127 5.14 7.41 -4.94
CA LYS A 127 5.12 5.95 -4.89
C LYS A 127 3.71 5.47 -4.54
N TRP A 128 3.41 4.19 -4.78
CA TRP A 128 2.08 3.63 -4.49
C TRP A 128 1.67 3.85 -3.02
N TYR A 129 2.62 3.73 -2.09
CA TYR A 129 2.38 3.87 -0.65
C TYR A 129 2.16 5.32 -0.18
N HIS A 130 2.28 6.33 -1.06
CA HIS A 130 1.81 7.69 -0.81
C HIS A 130 0.34 7.91 -1.23
N THR A 131 -0.17 7.09 -2.15
CA THR A 131 -1.40 7.35 -2.91
C THR A 131 -2.53 6.37 -2.64
N ASP A 132 -2.23 5.08 -2.50
CA ASP A 132 -3.19 4.06 -2.05
C ASP A 132 -3.33 4.10 -0.51
N ASN A 133 -4.52 3.72 -0.01
CA ASN A 133 -4.73 3.40 1.41
C ASN A 133 -4.18 2.00 1.73
N VAL A 134 -3.92 1.72 3.02
CA VAL A 134 -3.58 0.39 3.52
C VAL A 134 -4.69 -0.12 4.44
N TYR A 135 -5.14 -1.36 4.21
CA TYR A 135 -6.15 -2.05 5.01
C TYR A 135 -5.51 -3.26 5.71
N GLN A 136 -5.50 -3.26 7.04
CA GLN A 136 -4.94 -4.31 7.89
C GLN A 136 -5.98 -5.40 8.16
N VAL A 137 -5.64 -6.63 7.85
CA VAL A 137 -6.48 -7.82 8.01
C VAL A 137 -5.75 -8.83 8.90
N TYR A 138 -6.31 -9.07 10.09
CA TYR A 138 -5.93 -10.18 10.95
C TYR A 138 -6.55 -11.46 10.39
N ALA A 139 -5.75 -12.31 9.74
CA ALA A 139 -6.26 -13.28 8.79
C ALA A 139 -7.23 -14.30 9.41
N THR A 140 -6.88 -14.83 10.59
CA THR A 140 -7.67 -15.80 11.36
C THR A 140 -9.01 -15.27 11.86
N SER A 141 -9.26 -13.96 11.73
CA SER A 141 -10.51 -13.31 12.10
C SER A 141 -11.33 -12.78 10.91
N PHE A 142 -10.85 -12.93 9.67
CA PHE A 142 -11.47 -12.24 8.52
C PHE A 142 -12.59 -13.06 7.87
N LYS A 143 -12.35 -14.33 7.51
CA LYS A 143 -13.38 -15.22 7.00
C LYS A 143 -12.94 -16.69 7.09
N ASP A 144 -13.77 -17.50 7.73
CA ASP A 144 -13.71 -18.97 7.71
C ASP A 144 -14.48 -19.48 6.47
N SER A 145 -13.89 -20.39 5.69
CA SER A 145 -14.51 -21.01 4.51
C SER A 145 -14.86 -22.50 4.68
N ASP A 146 -14.16 -23.26 5.53
CA ASP A 146 -14.32 -24.72 5.69
C ASP A 146 -15.18 -25.15 6.89
N ASN A 147 -15.48 -24.19 7.77
CA ASN A 147 -16.37 -24.24 8.94
C ASN A 147 -15.78 -24.91 10.19
N ASP A 148 -14.48 -24.72 10.46
CA ASP A 148 -13.82 -25.14 11.71
C ASP A 148 -13.93 -24.12 12.87
N GLY A 149 -14.16 -22.84 12.56
CA GLY A 149 -14.24 -21.73 13.50
C GLY A 149 -13.11 -20.69 13.41
N VAL A 150 -12.17 -20.84 12.46
CA VAL A 150 -10.96 -20.02 12.25
C VAL A 150 -10.92 -19.48 10.82
N GLY A 151 -10.36 -18.27 10.63
CA GLY A 151 -10.23 -17.64 9.32
C GLY A 151 -9.05 -18.18 8.50
N ASP A 152 -9.31 -18.55 7.25
CA ASP A 152 -8.35 -19.25 6.38
C ASP A 152 -7.98 -18.46 5.10
N PHE A 153 -7.02 -18.98 4.34
CA PHE A 153 -6.52 -18.34 3.12
C PHE A 153 -7.51 -18.31 1.94
N GLU A 154 -8.39 -19.30 1.79
CA GLU A 154 -9.47 -19.30 0.80
C GLU A 154 -10.57 -18.32 1.21
N GLY A 155 -10.95 -18.28 2.49
CA GLY A 155 -11.85 -17.27 3.04
C GLY A 155 -11.33 -15.83 2.86
N LEU A 156 -10.02 -15.61 3.08
CA LEU A 156 -9.35 -14.34 2.79
C LEU A 156 -9.46 -13.96 1.31
N LYS A 157 -9.29 -14.92 0.39
CA LYS A 157 -9.41 -14.68 -1.07
C LYS A 157 -10.83 -14.33 -1.49
N ASP A 158 -11.83 -15.06 -0.98
CA ASP A 158 -13.25 -14.83 -1.28
C ASP A 158 -13.75 -13.46 -0.81
N LYS A 159 -13.07 -12.85 0.17
CA LYS A 159 -13.37 -11.51 0.69
C LYS A 159 -12.40 -10.42 0.18
N MET A 160 -11.50 -10.76 -0.74
CA MET A 160 -10.54 -9.80 -1.30
C MET A 160 -11.22 -8.73 -2.17
N ASP A 161 -12.23 -9.11 -2.95
CA ASP A 161 -12.93 -8.20 -3.87
C ASP A 161 -13.78 -7.16 -3.11
N TYR A 162 -14.26 -7.47 -1.90
CA TYR A 162 -14.88 -6.48 -1.00
C TYR A 162 -13.94 -5.30 -0.73
N VAL A 163 -12.67 -5.59 -0.42
CA VAL A 163 -11.70 -4.53 -0.10
C VAL A 163 -11.27 -3.77 -1.36
N THR A 164 -11.17 -4.42 -2.53
CA THR A 164 -10.78 -3.74 -3.78
C THR A 164 -11.89 -2.91 -4.42
N ASP A 165 -13.15 -3.32 -4.27
CA ASP A 165 -14.26 -2.77 -5.04
C ASP A 165 -15.23 -1.97 -4.16
N ASP A 166 -15.58 -2.48 -2.98
CA ASP A 166 -16.36 -1.69 -2.01
C ASP A 166 -15.45 -0.70 -1.26
N LEU A 167 -14.36 -1.16 -0.62
CA LEU A 167 -13.43 -0.28 0.12
C LEU A 167 -12.38 0.40 -0.77
N LYS A 168 -12.39 0.09 -2.08
CA LYS A 168 -11.63 0.77 -3.13
C LYS A 168 -10.12 0.86 -2.87
N THR A 169 -9.60 -0.11 -2.10
CA THR A 169 -8.26 -0.14 -1.52
C THR A 169 -7.44 -1.27 -2.14
N LYS A 170 -6.17 -1.00 -2.44
CA LYS A 170 -5.29 -1.92 -3.20
C LYS A 170 -4.13 -2.48 -2.40
N ALA A 171 -3.88 -1.96 -1.19
CA ALA A 171 -2.82 -2.43 -0.32
C ALA A 171 -3.38 -3.13 0.92
N PHE A 172 -2.94 -4.36 1.09
CA PHE A 172 -3.35 -5.29 2.14
C PHE A 172 -2.19 -5.45 3.09
N TRP A 173 -2.38 -5.17 4.36
CA TRP A 173 -1.45 -5.59 5.41
C TRP A 173 -2.03 -6.85 6.05
N LEU A 174 -1.32 -7.97 5.92
CA LEU A 174 -1.74 -9.25 6.48
C LEU A 174 -0.91 -9.54 7.74
N SER A 175 -1.61 -9.80 8.83
CA SER A 175 -1.03 -10.13 10.14
C SER A 175 -1.65 -11.42 10.71
N GLY A 176 -0.96 -12.02 11.68
CA GLY A 176 -1.37 -13.30 12.28
C GLY A 176 -1.23 -14.53 11.37
N ILE A 177 -0.47 -14.45 10.26
CA ILE A 177 -0.35 -15.54 9.26
C ILE A 177 0.89 -16.44 9.43
N TYR A 178 1.88 -16.04 10.22
CA TYR A 178 3.12 -16.82 10.39
C TYR A 178 2.90 -18.02 11.30
N LYS A 179 3.66 -19.09 11.06
CA LYS A 179 3.73 -20.23 11.97
C LYS A 179 4.28 -19.80 13.32
N ALA A 180 3.41 -19.72 14.32
CA ALA A 180 3.71 -19.09 15.61
C ALA A 180 3.23 -19.93 16.80
N ASP A 181 3.67 -19.53 17.99
CA ASP A 181 3.30 -20.15 19.26
C ASP A 181 2.03 -19.51 19.85
N MET A 182 0.88 -19.87 19.28
CA MET A 182 -0.43 -19.29 19.63
C MET A 182 -0.90 -19.61 21.06
N GLU A 183 -0.18 -20.45 21.81
CA GLU A 183 -0.40 -20.66 23.26
C GLU A 183 0.22 -19.54 24.12
N GLY A 184 1.16 -18.77 23.56
CA GLY A 184 1.92 -17.73 24.27
C GLY A 184 1.21 -16.37 24.31
N PRO A 185 1.48 -15.50 25.30
CA PRO A 185 0.91 -14.15 25.39
C PRO A 185 1.70 -13.13 24.53
N CYS A 186 2.24 -13.57 23.40
CA CYS A 186 3.05 -12.80 22.45
C CYS A 186 3.03 -13.53 21.09
N MET A 187 3.26 -12.83 19.96
CA MET A 187 3.30 -13.46 18.63
C MET A 187 4.65 -14.17 18.39
N GLY A 188 4.92 -15.20 19.20
CA GLY A 188 6.18 -15.93 19.19
C GLY A 188 6.36 -16.78 17.93
N VAL A 189 6.93 -16.18 16.88
CA VAL A 189 7.18 -16.88 15.61
C VAL A 189 8.08 -18.12 15.82
N ILE A 190 7.70 -19.24 15.19
CA ILE A 190 8.42 -20.53 15.20
C ILE A 190 9.18 -20.75 13.87
N ASP A 191 8.75 -20.11 12.77
CA ASP A 191 9.47 -20.05 11.49
C ASP A 191 8.96 -18.84 10.65
N HIS A 192 9.78 -17.79 10.49
CA HIS A 192 9.42 -16.57 9.73
C HIS A 192 9.28 -16.77 8.21
N LYS A 193 9.62 -17.95 7.67
CA LYS A 193 9.46 -18.31 6.24
C LYS A 193 8.34 -19.32 6.02
N ALA A 194 7.69 -19.81 7.09
CA ALA A 194 6.49 -20.64 7.02
C ALA A 194 5.25 -19.88 7.50
N LEU A 195 4.11 -20.20 6.89
CA LEU A 195 2.80 -19.74 7.34
C LEU A 195 2.19 -20.78 8.28
N ASP A 196 1.19 -20.37 9.05
CA ASP A 196 0.50 -21.29 9.92
C ASP A 196 -0.30 -22.33 9.10
N PRO A 197 -0.16 -23.65 9.37
CA PRO A 197 -0.88 -24.68 8.62
C PRO A 197 -2.41 -24.60 8.70
N GLU A 198 -2.97 -23.98 9.74
CA GLU A 198 -4.42 -23.76 9.85
C GLU A 198 -4.88 -22.62 8.92
N PHE A 199 -4.03 -21.61 8.69
CA PHE A 199 -4.28 -20.57 7.68
C PHE A 199 -4.02 -21.05 6.24
N VAL A 200 -2.87 -21.72 5.99
CA VAL A 200 -2.55 -22.34 4.71
C VAL A 200 -1.50 -23.46 4.83
N ASP A 201 -1.86 -24.65 4.35
CA ASP A 201 -1.05 -25.88 4.36
C ASP A 201 0.28 -25.81 3.56
N ASP A 202 0.34 -24.95 2.54
CA ASP A 202 1.48 -24.80 1.63
C ASP A 202 1.78 -23.32 1.35
N THR A 203 2.88 -22.84 1.94
CA THR A 203 3.40 -21.48 1.74
C THR A 203 3.61 -21.12 0.26
N GLU A 204 3.92 -22.05 -0.65
CA GLU A 204 4.07 -21.73 -2.07
C GLU A 204 2.74 -21.40 -2.76
N LYS A 205 1.59 -21.85 -2.24
CA LYS A 205 0.27 -21.37 -2.71
C LYS A 205 0.12 -19.88 -2.43
N PHE A 206 0.42 -19.46 -1.20
CA PHE A 206 0.39 -18.06 -0.80
C PHE A 206 1.41 -17.23 -1.58
N ARG A 207 2.69 -17.65 -1.66
CA ARG A 207 3.72 -16.95 -2.46
C ARG A 207 3.32 -16.85 -3.93
N SER A 208 2.66 -17.85 -4.50
CA SER A 208 2.14 -17.80 -5.88
C SER A 208 0.95 -16.85 -6.05
N TRP A 209 0.08 -16.75 -5.04
CA TRP A 209 -1.01 -15.77 -5.00
C TRP A 209 -0.49 -14.34 -4.85
N VAL A 210 0.50 -14.07 -3.99
CA VAL A 210 1.14 -12.74 -3.91
C VAL A 210 1.77 -12.34 -5.26
N LYS A 211 2.42 -13.28 -5.96
CA LYS A 211 2.90 -13.08 -7.34
C LYS A 211 1.78 -12.77 -8.35
N LYS A 212 0.54 -13.23 -8.12
CA LYS A 212 -0.65 -12.88 -8.91
C LYS A 212 -1.15 -11.48 -8.53
N MET A 213 -1.38 -11.20 -7.25
CA MET A 213 -1.83 -9.90 -6.72
C MET A 213 -0.93 -8.75 -7.23
N ARG A 214 0.40 -8.91 -7.16
CA ARG A 214 1.37 -7.92 -7.68
C ARG A 214 1.25 -7.68 -9.20
N LYS A 215 0.83 -8.68 -9.99
CA LYS A 215 0.57 -8.51 -11.44
C LYS A 215 -0.74 -7.76 -11.72
N GLU A 216 -1.72 -7.87 -10.82
CA GLU A 216 -2.98 -7.10 -10.86
C GLU A 216 -2.82 -5.67 -10.31
N GLY A 217 -1.59 -5.25 -9.96
CA GLY A 217 -1.30 -3.94 -9.38
C GLY A 217 -1.58 -3.83 -7.87
N LYS A 218 -2.24 -4.83 -7.28
CA LYS A 218 -2.50 -4.96 -5.84
C LYS A 218 -1.18 -5.14 -5.06
N LYS A 219 -1.18 -4.80 -3.78
CA LYS A 219 0.01 -4.75 -2.91
C LYS A 219 -0.23 -5.56 -1.64
N VAL A 220 0.66 -6.48 -1.29
CA VAL A 220 0.58 -7.26 -0.05
C VAL A 220 1.76 -6.89 0.84
N ILE A 221 1.48 -6.45 2.06
CA ILE A 221 2.42 -6.08 3.11
C ILE A 221 2.28 -7.16 4.19
N LEU A 222 3.40 -7.60 4.76
CA LEU A 222 3.39 -8.52 5.90
C LEU A 222 3.92 -7.81 7.14
N ASP A 223 3.69 -8.37 8.32
CA ASP A 223 4.54 -8.02 9.47
C ASP A 223 5.96 -8.55 9.28
N LEU A 224 6.94 -7.81 9.81
CA LEU A 224 8.27 -8.28 10.13
C LEU A 224 8.41 -8.20 11.65
N ILE A 225 8.77 -9.31 12.28
CA ILE A 225 8.97 -9.42 13.74
C ILE A 225 10.45 -9.77 13.97
N PRO A 226 11.36 -8.77 13.95
CA PRO A 226 12.78 -9.00 14.13
C PRO A 226 13.22 -8.94 15.60
N ASN A 227 12.33 -8.51 16.50
CA ASN A 227 12.60 -8.34 17.94
C ASN A 227 12.86 -9.68 18.65
N HIS A 228 12.01 -10.69 18.43
CA HIS A 228 12.01 -11.93 19.19
C HIS A 228 11.51 -13.13 18.38
N THR A 229 11.65 -14.34 18.95
CA THR A 229 11.03 -15.58 18.47
C THR A 229 10.33 -16.29 19.63
N SER A 230 9.53 -17.33 19.39
CA SER A 230 9.12 -18.23 20.51
C SER A 230 10.35 -18.96 21.10
N LYS A 231 10.31 -19.36 22.38
CA LYS A 231 11.23 -20.37 22.97
C LYS A 231 11.23 -21.70 22.20
N LYS A 232 10.13 -22.02 21.51
CA LYS A 232 9.98 -23.20 20.64
C LYS A 232 10.72 -23.03 19.29
N HIS A 233 11.29 -21.85 18.98
CA HIS A 233 12.04 -21.61 17.74
C HIS A 233 13.36 -22.42 17.69
N PRO A 234 13.74 -23.00 16.53
CA PRO A 234 14.98 -23.77 16.40
C PRO A 234 16.25 -23.01 16.80
N TRP A 235 16.33 -21.70 16.51
CA TRP A 235 17.47 -20.87 16.94
C TRP A 235 17.57 -20.78 18.47
N PHE A 236 16.47 -20.59 19.22
CA PHE A 236 16.52 -20.48 20.68
C PHE A 236 16.96 -21.80 21.33
N MET A 237 16.42 -22.93 20.87
CA MET A 237 16.83 -24.25 21.36
C MET A 237 18.33 -24.51 21.15
N LYS A 238 18.86 -24.20 19.96
CA LYS A 238 20.31 -24.27 19.69
C LYS A 238 21.12 -23.27 20.54
N SER A 239 20.60 -22.07 20.75
CA SER A 239 21.22 -21.06 21.61
C SER A 239 21.31 -21.57 23.06
N VAL A 240 20.26 -22.20 23.60
CA VAL A 240 20.29 -22.83 24.94
C VAL A 240 21.38 -23.91 25.02
N ASP A 241 21.55 -24.73 24.00
CA ASP A 241 22.62 -25.74 23.90
C ASP A 241 24.04 -25.16 23.64
N LYS A 242 24.15 -23.85 23.37
CA LYS A 242 25.40 -23.17 22.94
C LYS A 242 25.96 -23.75 21.63
N ASP A 243 25.07 -24.22 20.74
CA ASP A 243 25.40 -24.86 19.46
C ASP A 243 25.86 -23.86 18.40
N GLY A 244 27.14 -23.96 18.00
CA GLY A 244 27.74 -23.17 16.93
C GLY A 244 27.50 -21.66 17.07
N ASP A 245 27.20 -21.02 15.94
CA ASP A 245 26.98 -19.57 15.86
C ASP A 245 25.66 -19.13 16.54
N TYR A 246 24.70 -20.05 16.70
CA TYR A 246 23.44 -19.79 17.41
C TYR A 246 23.62 -19.50 18.89
N LYS A 247 24.79 -19.84 19.47
CA LYS A 247 25.15 -19.54 20.87
C LYS A 247 24.86 -18.08 21.25
N ASP A 248 25.03 -17.12 20.35
CA ASP A 248 24.91 -15.69 20.63
C ASP A 248 23.85 -14.99 19.76
N TYR A 249 22.83 -15.75 19.30
CA TYR A 249 21.67 -15.23 18.54
C TYR A 249 20.65 -14.48 19.41
N TYR A 250 20.68 -14.65 20.72
CA TYR A 250 19.76 -14.02 21.69
C TYR A 250 20.56 -13.28 22.76
N VAL A 251 19.94 -12.31 23.43
CA VAL A 251 20.61 -11.54 24.49
C VAL A 251 20.73 -12.39 25.76
N TRP A 252 21.95 -12.79 26.10
CA TRP A 252 22.27 -13.63 27.26
C TRP A 252 23.23 -12.94 28.23
N ALA A 253 22.97 -13.07 29.52
CA ALA A 253 23.81 -12.56 30.59
C ALA A 253 24.15 -13.66 31.62
N GLU A 254 25.43 -13.75 32.02
CA GLU A 254 25.88 -14.71 33.04
C GLU A 254 25.55 -14.19 34.45
N GLY A 255 25.12 -15.08 35.34
CA GLY A 255 24.75 -14.71 36.71
C GLY A 255 24.23 -15.87 37.54
N SER A 256 24.04 -15.63 38.83
CA SER A 256 23.38 -16.57 39.73
C SER A 256 21.87 -16.58 39.48
N SER A 257 21.22 -17.74 39.54
CA SER A 257 19.77 -17.91 39.34
C SER A 257 18.87 -17.21 40.37
N SER A 258 19.46 -16.54 41.37
CA SER A 258 18.76 -15.83 42.45
C SER A 258 18.55 -14.34 42.18
N ASN A 259 19.31 -13.74 41.25
CA ASN A 259 19.24 -12.30 40.95
C ASN A 259 19.40 -12.10 39.42
N PRO A 260 18.50 -11.36 38.75
CA PRO A 260 18.68 -10.98 37.35
C PRO A 260 19.88 -10.03 37.20
N PRO A 261 20.39 -9.81 35.96
CA PRO A 261 21.60 -9.02 35.71
C PRO A 261 21.49 -7.54 36.13
N ASN A 262 20.29 -6.97 36.04
CA ASN A 262 19.98 -5.56 36.26
C ASN A 262 18.49 -5.39 36.61
N ASN A 263 17.99 -4.15 36.73
CA ASN A 263 16.59 -3.87 37.08
C ASN A 263 15.60 -3.79 35.90
N TRP A 264 16.02 -4.12 34.67
CA TRP A 264 15.19 -3.93 33.47
C TRP A 264 13.87 -4.71 33.54
N LYS A 265 12.80 -4.11 32.99
CA LYS A 265 11.43 -4.60 33.10
C LYS A 265 10.74 -4.74 31.75
N MET A 266 9.85 -5.72 31.65
CA MET A 266 9.08 -5.99 30.45
C MET A 266 8.32 -4.76 29.95
N ALA A 267 8.22 -4.58 28.63
CA ALA A 267 7.45 -3.53 27.98
C ALA A 267 6.00 -3.48 28.50
N THR A 268 5.36 -4.64 28.63
CA THR A 268 3.93 -4.78 28.98
C THR A 268 3.60 -4.77 30.47
N LYS A 269 4.57 -5.04 31.37
CA LYS A 269 4.33 -5.35 32.80
C LYS A 269 5.46 -4.84 33.71
N ASP A 270 5.14 -4.46 34.94
CA ASP A 270 6.15 -4.05 35.94
C ASP A 270 6.85 -5.26 36.61
N VAL A 271 7.40 -6.15 35.80
CA VAL A 271 8.16 -7.35 36.22
C VAL A 271 9.46 -7.44 35.40
N SER A 272 10.44 -8.22 35.85
CA SER A 272 11.75 -8.27 35.20
C SER A 272 11.68 -8.79 33.76
N ALA A 273 12.46 -8.18 32.87
CA ALA A 273 12.67 -8.62 31.48
C ALA A 273 13.67 -9.79 31.36
N TRP A 274 14.02 -10.47 32.46
CA TRP A 274 15.04 -11.52 32.47
C TRP A 274 14.50 -12.82 33.07
N SER A 275 14.70 -13.94 32.37
CA SER A 275 14.41 -15.29 32.87
C SER A 275 15.64 -16.19 32.83
N TYR A 276 15.80 -17.03 33.85
CA TYR A 276 16.99 -17.88 34.01
C TYR A 276 16.80 -19.25 33.37
N ASP A 277 17.54 -19.53 32.29
CA ASP A 277 17.55 -20.88 31.72
C ASP A 277 18.49 -21.80 32.50
N SER A 278 17.88 -22.84 33.09
CA SER A 278 18.58 -23.81 33.94
C SER A 278 19.50 -24.78 33.18
N LYS A 279 19.40 -24.88 31.84
CA LYS A 279 20.23 -25.77 31.00
C LYS A 279 21.49 -25.04 30.51
N ARG A 280 21.35 -23.80 30.04
CA ARG A 280 22.45 -22.90 29.63
C ARG A 280 23.20 -22.30 30.83
N GLN A 281 22.54 -22.25 32.00
CA GLN A 281 22.97 -21.63 33.26
C GLN A 281 23.21 -20.11 33.13
N ALA A 282 22.28 -19.41 32.47
CA ALA A 282 22.35 -17.98 32.18
C ALA A 282 20.95 -17.34 32.13
N TRP A 283 20.89 -16.02 32.28
CA TRP A 283 19.66 -15.23 32.07
C TRP A 283 19.53 -14.86 30.59
N TYR A 284 18.32 -14.97 30.01
CA TYR A 284 17.98 -14.40 28.70
C TYR A 284 17.01 -13.23 28.85
N LEU A 285 17.11 -12.27 27.92
CA LEU A 285 16.22 -11.11 27.85
C LEU A 285 14.90 -11.48 27.16
N HIS A 286 13.81 -10.89 27.65
CA HIS A 286 12.48 -10.89 27.03
C HIS A 286 11.71 -9.61 27.37
N GLN A 287 11.54 -8.73 26.38
CA GLN A 287 10.82 -7.46 26.59
C GLN A 287 9.30 -7.66 26.58
N ILE A 288 8.77 -8.59 25.79
CA ILE A 288 7.33 -8.73 25.57
C ILE A 288 6.69 -9.79 26.49
N SER A 289 7.34 -10.96 26.62
CA SER A 289 6.84 -12.15 27.32
C SER A 289 7.98 -13.13 27.56
N GLU A 290 8.01 -13.86 28.69
CA GLU A 290 8.99 -14.92 28.92
C GLU A 290 9.09 -15.88 27.72
N GLU A 291 7.96 -16.23 27.10
CA GLU A 291 7.90 -17.16 25.96
C GLU A 291 8.42 -16.57 24.64
N CYS A 292 8.73 -15.27 24.60
CA CYS A 292 9.30 -14.54 23.48
C CYS A 292 10.68 -13.93 23.83
N PRO A 293 11.77 -14.74 23.86
CA PRO A 293 13.14 -14.29 24.05
C PRO A 293 13.62 -13.36 22.91
N ASP A 294 14.27 -12.25 23.28
CA ASP A 294 14.70 -11.23 22.32
C ASP A 294 15.99 -11.64 21.58
N LEU A 295 15.99 -11.35 20.28
CA LEU A 295 17.08 -11.59 19.37
C LEU A 295 18.19 -10.56 19.56
N ASN A 296 19.44 -11.00 19.54
CA ASN A 296 20.60 -10.14 19.66
C ASN A 296 20.86 -9.41 18.33
N LEU A 297 20.14 -8.33 18.06
CA LEU A 297 20.31 -7.53 16.83
C LEU A 297 21.64 -6.74 16.77
N ASN A 298 22.47 -6.79 17.81
CA ASN A 298 23.88 -6.38 17.73
C ASN A 298 24.78 -7.47 17.07
N ASN A 299 24.26 -8.68 16.81
CA ASN A 299 24.97 -9.76 16.13
C ASN A 299 24.65 -9.76 14.62
N SER A 300 25.65 -9.44 13.79
CA SER A 300 25.52 -9.38 12.33
C SER A 300 24.97 -10.66 11.67
N LEU A 301 25.14 -11.85 12.27
CA LEU A 301 24.55 -13.08 11.73
C LEU A 301 23.03 -13.12 11.88
N VAL A 302 22.50 -12.56 12.97
CA VAL A 302 21.06 -12.41 13.19
C VAL A 302 20.50 -11.37 12.21
N VAL A 303 21.21 -10.26 12.01
CA VAL A 303 20.83 -9.21 11.05
C VAL A 303 20.74 -9.77 9.62
N GLU A 304 21.70 -10.61 9.18
CA GLU A 304 21.61 -11.26 7.87
C GLU A 304 20.48 -12.30 7.76
N GLU A 305 20.16 -13.06 8.83
CA GLU A 305 18.98 -13.94 8.85
C GLU A 305 17.67 -13.14 8.68
N ILE A 306 17.53 -11.97 9.33
CA ILE A 306 16.38 -11.06 9.13
C ILE A 306 16.34 -10.52 7.68
N LYS A 307 17.48 -10.12 7.12
CA LYS A 307 17.55 -9.70 5.71
C LYS A 307 17.17 -10.83 4.75
N ASP A 308 17.53 -12.09 5.04
CA ASP A 308 17.16 -13.25 4.22
C ASP A 308 15.66 -13.61 4.34
N ILE A 309 15.04 -13.39 5.50
CA ILE A 309 13.58 -13.42 5.66
C ILE A 309 12.93 -12.36 4.75
N MET A 310 13.43 -11.13 4.73
CA MET A 310 12.91 -10.07 3.85
C MET A 310 13.05 -10.43 2.36
N LYS A 311 14.23 -10.90 1.93
CA LYS A 311 14.53 -11.33 0.55
C LYS A 311 13.58 -12.45 0.10
N TYR A 312 13.39 -13.48 0.94
CA TYR A 312 12.48 -14.61 0.66
C TYR A 312 11.04 -14.16 0.36
N TRP A 313 10.53 -13.16 1.05
CA TRP A 313 9.18 -12.63 0.85
C TRP A 313 9.10 -11.59 -0.29
N PHE A 314 10.13 -10.77 -0.50
CA PHE A 314 10.20 -9.87 -1.66
C PHE A 314 10.33 -10.63 -3.00
N ASP A 315 10.98 -11.80 -3.01
CA ASP A 315 10.95 -12.78 -4.11
C ASP A 315 9.54 -13.37 -4.33
N ALA A 316 8.74 -13.50 -3.28
CA ALA A 316 7.31 -13.80 -3.38
C ALA A 316 6.49 -12.63 -3.95
N GLY A 317 7.07 -11.45 -4.06
CA GLY A 317 6.40 -10.24 -4.54
C GLY A 317 5.63 -9.49 -3.47
N VAL A 318 5.95 -9.72 -2.19
CA VAL A 318 5.54 -8.84 -1.10
C VAL A 318 5.97 -7.40 -1.43
N SER A 319 5.10 -6.45 -1.11
CA SER A 319 5.19 -5.02 -1.43
C SER A 319 5.75 -4.20 -0.27
N GLY A 320 5.98 -4.80 0.88
CA GLY A 320 6.60 -4.13 2.02
C GLY A 320 6.43 -4.87 3.33
N PHE A 321 6.92 -4.26 4.40
CA PHE A 321 6.75 -4.74 5.76
C PHE A 321 6.29 -3.64 6.72
N ASN A 322 5.44 -4.02 7.66
CA ASN A 322 5.31 -3.34 8.95
C ASN A 322 6.32 -3.95 9.93
N ILE A 323 7.19 -3.14 10.54
CA ILE A 323 8.16 -3.61 11.53
C ILE A 323 7.50 -3.52 12.91
N ARG A 324 7.12 -4.68 13.45
CA ARG A 324 6.57 -4.80 14.81
C ARG A 324 7.64 -4.48 15.85
N ASP A 325 7.20 -3.94 16.99
CA ASP A 325 8.05 -3.57 18.12
C ASP A 325 9.26 -2.69 17.80
N VAL A 326 9.16 -1.77 16.82
CA VAL A 326 10.27 -0.87 16.42
C VAL A 326 10.91 -0.10 17.59
N GLU A 327 10.12 0.14 18.63
CA GLU A 327 10.54 0.81 19.85
C GLU A 327 11.45 -0.04 20.75
N TYR A 328 11.54 -1.36 20.53
CA TYR A 328 12.21 -2.31 21.43
C TYR A 328 13.36 -3.10 20.79
N LEU A 329 13.55 -2.99 19.46
CA LEU A 329 14.43 -3.87 18.67
C LEU A 329 15.88 -4.03 19.14
N VAL A 330 16.44 -3.04 19.82
CA VAL A 330 17.83 -3.06 20.29
C VAL A 330 17.90 -2.39 21.65
N GLU A 331 18.58 -3.01 22.59
CA GLU A 331 18.88 -2.45 23.92
C GLU A 331 20.33 -1.97 24.01
N ASN A 332 20.70 -1.44 25.18
CA ASN A 332 22.10 -1.22 25.51
C ASN A 332 22.86 -2.56 25.56
N PRO A 333 23.90 -2.77 24.73
CA PRO A 333 24.68 -4.01 24.75
C PRO A 333 25.49 -4.21 26.05
N ASP A 334 25.67 -3.17 26.88
CA ASP A 334 26.17 -3.33 28.24
C ASP A 334 25.04 -3.72 29.21
N THR A 335 24.75 -5.01 29.28
CA THR A 335 23.74 -5.58 30.19
C THR A 335 24.11 -5.43 31.66
N SER A 336 25.31 -4.93 32.00
CA SER A 336 25.70 -4.65 33.40
C SER A 336 25.14 -3.32 33.92
N VAL A 337 24.59 -2.46 33.05
CA VAL A 337 23.92 -1.22 33.44
C VAL A 337 22.70 -1.53 34.31
N GLN A 338 22.81 -1.20 35.59
CA GLN A 338 21.89 -1.66 36.64
C GLN A 338 20.51 -1.00 36.64
N ASP A 339 20.37 0.18 36.04
CA ASP A 339 19.20 1.04 36.22
C ASP A 339 18.61 1.55 34.89
N ASP A 340 17.32 1.27 34.69
CA ASP A 340 16.53 1.72 33.53
C ASP A 340 15.15 2.28 33.93
N GLN A 341 15.11 3.16 34.94
CA GLN A 341 13.89 3.79 35.45
C GLN A 341 13.02 4.46 34.37
N ASP A 342 13.63 5.09 33.36
CA ASP A 342 12.93 5.80 32.28
C ASP A 342 12.63 4.92 31.04
N ARG A 343 13.06 3.65 31.04
CA ARG A 343 13.08 2.76 29.86
C ARG A 343 13.82 3.38 28.67
N ASN A 344 15.03 3.87 28.92
CA ASN A 344 15.96 4.45 27.94
C ASN A 344 17.18 3.55 27.62
N GLN A 345 17.36 2.44 28.36
CA GLN A 345 18.30 1.37 28.01
C GLN A 345 17.65 0.31 27.10
N THR A 346 16.36 0.04 27.32
CA THR A 346 15.61 -1.04 26.64
C THR A 346 14.65 -0.59 25.53
N ARG A 347 14.24 0.69 25.53
CA ARG A 347 13.31 1.24 24.54
C ARG A 347 13.87 2.49 23.87
N ASN A 348 13.67 2.60 22.56
CA ASN A 348 14.09 3.69 21.67
C ASN A 348 15.61 3.94 21.76
N TYR A 349 16.39 2.87 21.97
CA TYR A 349 17.84 2.92 22.04
C TYR A 349 18.44 3.19 20.65
N LYS A 350 19.60 3.85 20.61
CA LYS A 350 20.17 4.32 19.34
C LYS A 350 20.74 3.21 18.44
N GLY A 351 20.90 1.99 18.97
CA GLY A 351 21.26 0.80 18.20
C GLY A 351 20.22 0.41 17.14
N THR A 352 18.95 0.75 17.35
CA THR A 352 17.88 0.52 16.36
C THR A 352 18.10 1.30 15.05
N LEU A 353 18.74 2.48 15.11
CA LEU A 353 18.85 3.38 13.96
C LEU A 353 19.72 2.86 12.81
N PRO A 354 20.92 2.28 13.02
CA PRO A 354 21.65 1.60 11.95
C PRO A 354 20.95 0.32 11.49
N PHE A 355 20.33 -0.46 12.38
CA PHE A 355 19.59 -1.66 12.01
C PHE A 355 18.45 -1.36 11.01
N LEU A 356 17.65 -0.31 11.27
CA LEU A 356 16.60 0.12 10.34
C LEU A 356 17.13 0.62 8.99
N GLN A 357 18.35 1.16 8.95
CA GLN A 357 19.00 1.54 7.69
C GLN A 357 19.42 0.28 6.90
N GLU A 358 20.00 -0.73 7.57
CA GLU A 358 20.36 -2.01 6.95
C GLU A 358 19.14 -2.78 6.42
N LEU A 359 17.95 -2.61 7.01
CA LEU A 359 16.71 -3.14 6.46
C LEU A 359 16.20 -2.29 5.28
N ARG A 360 16.32 -0.96 5.35
CA ARG A 360 15.93 -0.03 4.27
C ARG A 360 16.70 -0.30 2.98
N GLU A 361 18.01 -0.52 3.06
CA GLU A 361 18.85 -0.89 1.91
C GLU A 361 18.30 -2.13 1.16
N VAL A 362 17.82 -3.15 1.88
CA VAL A 362 17.20 -4.36 1.29
C VAL A 362 15.83 -4.09 0.64
N ALA A 363 15.09 -3.08 1.10
CA ALA A 363 13.84 -2.65 0.47
C ALA A 363 14.09 -1.81 -0.80
N ASP A 364 15.10 -0.94 -0.79
CA ASP A 364 15.50 -0.13 -1.94
C ASP A 364 16.05 -1.02 -3.08
N ASP A 365 16.91 -2.00 -2.77
CA ASP A 365 17.43 -2.99 -3.73
C ASP A 365 16.32 -3.73 -4.51
N TYR A 366 15.17 -3.95 -3.86
CA TYR A 366 14.00 -4.62 -4.45
C TYR A 366 12.98 -3.66 -5.08
N SER A 367 13.22 -2.34 -5.06
CA SER A 367 12.33 -1.30 -5.60
C SER A 367 12.62 -1.00 -7.08
N ASP A 368 12.64 -2.06 -7.90
CA ASP A 368 13.20 -2.08 -9.25
C ASP A 368 12.57 -1.11 -10.26
N LYS A 369 11.28 -0.79 -10.11
CA LYS A 369 10.46 -0.07 -11.11
C LYS A 369 9.33 0.73 -10.45
N PRO A 370 8.87 1.84 -11.09
CA PRO A 370 7.70 2.60 -10.65
C PRO A 370 6.45 1.72 -10.42
N GLY A 371 5.78 1.93 -9.30
CA GLY A 371 4.58 1.19 -8.89
C GLY A 371 4.86 -0.22 -8.34
N ARG A 372 6.14 -0.59 -8.14
CA ARG A 372 6.60 -1.88 -7.58
C ARG A 372 7.48 -1.74 -6.34
N GLU A 373 7.64 -0.53 -5.82
CA GLU A 373 8.46 -0.18 -4.67
C GLU A 373 8.16 -1.06 -3.43
N ARG A 374 9.16 -1.31 -2.58
CA ARG A 374 9.01 -1.99 -1.29
C ARG A 374 8.91 -0.96 -0.17
N VAL A 375 7.74 -0.81 0.44
CA VAL A 375 7.60 0.06 1.61
C VAL A 375 8.15 -0.63 2.87
N LEU A 376 8.84 0.11 3.72
CA LEU A 376 9.05 -0.26 5.13
C LEU A 376 8.42 0.81 6.00
N TYR A 377 7.59 0.38 6.94
CA TYR A 377 7.04 1.26 7.97
C TYR A 377 7.03 0.59 9.33
N ALA A 378 6.69 1.34 10.36
CA ALA A 378 6.43 0.81 11.68
C ALA A 378 5.29 1.57 12.36
N THR A 379 4.47 0.84 13.09
CA THR A 379 3.51 1.37 14.08
C THR A 379 4.26 1.80 15.34
N VAL A 380 3.93 2.97 15.89
CA VAL A 380 4.67 3.60 17.00
C VAL A 380 3.70 4.12 18.06
N PHE A 381 3.99 3.87 19.33
CA PHE A 381 3.05 4.00 20.44
C PHE A 381 3.53 4.87 21.61
N HIS A 382 4.83 4.93 21.85
CA HIS A 382 5.42 5.52 23.05
C HIS A 382 6.57 6.51 22.78
N SER A 383 6.91 6.70 21.50
CA SER A 383 7.97 7.60 21.07
C SER A 383 7.50 9.05 21.06
N ASN A 384 8.38 9.95 21.49
CA ASN A 384 8.16 11.38 21.28
C ASN A 384 8.54 11.79 19.84
N ARG A 385 8.16 13.00 19.43
CA ARG A 385 8.36 13.51 18.06
C ARG A 385 9.82 13.55 17.58
N ALA A 386 10.81 13.66 18.48
CA ALA A 386 12.22 13.57 18.08
C ALA A 386 12.63 12.12 17.74
N GLN A 387 12.14 11.13 18.52
CA GLN A 387 12.35 9.70 18.23
C GLN A 387 11.64 9.27 16.94
N ILE A 388 10.44 9.81 16.68
CA ILE A 388 9.72 9.62 15.41
C ILE A 388 10.54 10.17 14.22
N LYS A 389 11.17 11.36 14.35
CA LYS A 389 12.09 11.87 13.32
C LYS A 389 13.34 11.00 13.12
N ASP A 390 13.91 10.46 14.20
CA ASP A 390 15.02 9.52 14.11
C ASP A 390 14.65 8.23 13.32
N TYR A 391 13.37 7.82 13.28
CA TYR A 391 12.91 6.64 12.53
C TYR A 391 12.72 6.84 11.02
N TRP A 392 12.43 8.05 10.53
CA TRP A 392 12.55 8.33 9.09
C TRP A 392 14.03 8.43 8.66
N GLY A 393 14.86 9.03 9.51
CA GLY A 393 16.24 9.34 9.19
C GLY A 393 16.38 10.66 8.43
N THR A 394 17.35 10.73 7.51
CA THR A 394 17.61 11.92 6.67
C THR A 394 18.03 11.48 5.25
N GLU A 395 18.04 12.41 4.28
CA GLU A 395 18.52 12.22 2.89
C GLU A 395 19.81 11.37 2.73
N LYS A 396 20.66 11.32 3.76
CA LYS A 396 21.96 10.60 3.74
C LYS A 396 21.99 9.30 4.54
N ASN A 397 20.98 9.05 5.35
CA ASN A 397 20.84 7.88 6.23
C ASN A 397 19.34 7.60 6.35
N GLU A 398 18.72 7.24 5.22
CA GLU A 398 17.30 6.92 5.17
C GLU A 398 16.99 5.64 5.95
N ARG A 399 15.80 5.59 6.54
CA ARG A 399 15.31 4.46 7.33
C ARG A 399 13.89 4.13 6.89
N LEU A 400 12.88 4.30 7.75
CA LEU A 400 11.50 3.96 7.40
C LEU A 400 10.95 4.92 6.34
N HIS A 401 10.25 4.36 5.36
CA HIS A 401 9.54 5.12 4.34
C HIS A 401 8.31 5.82 4.93
N ILE A 402 7.65 5.18 5.90
CA ILE A 402 6.53 5.74 6.65
C ILE A 402 6.74 5.46 8.14
N VAL A 403 6.43 6.42 9.00
CA VAL A 403 6.29 6.18 10.46
C VAL A 403 4.84 6.43 10.83
N ALA A 404 4.21 5.45 11.49
CA ALA A 404 2.79 5.46 11.81
C ALA A 404 2.57 5.59 13.33
N PRO A 405 2.57 6.82 13.89
CA PRO A 405 2.19 7.01 15.28
C PRO A 405 0.69 6.74 15.46
N TYR A 406 0.34 5.91 16.44
CA TYR A 406 -1.05 5.57 16.74
C TYR A 406 -1.82 6.78 17.27
N LEU A 407 -2.89 7.17 16.57
CA LEU A 407 -3.65 8.40 16.82
C LEU A 407 -4.73 8.21 17.90
N GLU A 408 -4.32 7.79 19.11
CA GLU A 408 -5.23 7.41 20.21
C GLU A 408 -6.32 8.45 20.54
N GLU A 409 -5.99 9.73 20.38
CA GLU A 409 -6.90 10.85 20.63
C GLU A 409 -8.08 10.90 19.64
N LEU A 410 -7.95 10.33 18.43
CA LEU A 410 -9.07 10.17 17.49
C LEU A 410 -10.10 9.14 17.97
N GLY A 411 -9.70 8.21 18.84
CA GLY A 411 -10.62 7.32 19.56
C GLY A 411 -11.35 7.97 20.75
N LYS A 412 -11.11 9.26 21.02
CA LYS A 412 -11.59 9.98 22.22
C LYS A 412 -12.09 11.40 21.92
N ILE A 413 -12.46 11.72 20.67
CA ILE A 413 -12.82 13.08 20.21
C ILE A 413 -14.09 13.59 20.91
N THR A 414 -13.89 14.13 22.11
CA THR A 414 -14.91 14.68 23.00
C THR A 414 -14.68 16.18 23.27
N CYS A 415 -13.56 16.71 22.78
CA CYS A 415 -13.12 18.09 22.96
C CYS A 415 -13.50 19.01 21.78
N ASN A 416 -13.25 20.30 21.96
CA ASN A 416 -13.61 21.37 21.02
C ASN A 416 -12.63 21.50 19.83
N ALA A 417 -12.94 22.41 18.90
CA ALA A 417 -12.15 22.60 17.68
C ALA A 417 -10.70 23.01 17.92
N GLN A 418 -10.39 23.78 18.97
CA GLN A 418 -8.99 24.13 19.33
C GLN A 418 -8.20 22.89 19.75
N CYS A 419 -8.82 22.00 20.53
CA CYS A 419 -8.19 20.75 20.97
C CYS A 419 -7.90 19.83 19.77
N VAL A 420 -8.87 19.62 18.87
CA VAL A 420 -8.66 18.80 17.67
C VAL A 420 -7.67 19.47 16.70
N LYS A 421 -7.69 20.81 16.58
CA LYS A 421 -6.67 21.54 15.82
C LYS A 421 -5.26 21.30 16.39
N ALA A 422 -5.07 21.45 17.70
CA ALA A 422 -3.76 21.25 18.34
C ALA A 422 -3.27 19.79 18.25
N MET A 423 -4.19 18.82 18.34
CA MET A 423 -3.93 17.40 18.10
C MET A 423 -3.39 17.17 16.68
N VAL A 424 -4.09 17.69 15.66
CA VAL A 424 -3.68 17.57 14.25
C VAL A 424 -2.38 18.34 13.98
N GLU A 425 -2.18 19.54 14.53
CA GLU A 425 -0.94 20.32 14.40
C GLU A 425 0.28 19.63 15.04
N ASN A 426 0.09 18.84 16.10
CA ASN A 426 1.16 18.03 16.68
C ASN A 426 1.58 16.86 15.76
N VAL A 427 0.61 16.33 14.99
CA VAL A 427 0.75 15.15 14.12
C VAL A 427 1.26 15.50 12.72
N ILE A 428 0.77 16.56 12.09
CA ILE A 428 1.11 16.97 10.69
C ILE A 428 1.97 18.25 10.61
N SER A 429 2.72 18.57 11.66
CA SER A 429 3.42 19.85 11.85
C SER A 429 4.31 20.29 10.68
N GLU A 430 4.45 21.60 10.48
CA GLU A 430 5.31 22.24 9.46
C GLU A 430 6.83 21.94 9.58
N GLU A 431 7.27 21.16 10.59
CA GLU A 431 8.64 20.67 10.71
C GLU A 431 8.84 19.22 10.21
N ILE A 432 7.83 18.61 9.62
CA ILE A 432 8.01 17.38 8.84
C ILE A 432 8.68 17.82 7.53
N GLU A 433 9.90 17.34 7.28
CA GLU A 433 10.68 17.70 6.08
C GLU A 433 9.99 17.12 4.82
N GLU A 434 10.18 17.72 3.63
CA GLU A 434 9.39 17.32 2.44
C GLU A 434 9.63 15.84 2.00
N GLU A 435 10.66 15.18 2.53
CA GLU A 435 10.92 13.72 2.37
C GLU A 435 10.25 12.81 3.42
N GLN A 436 9.72 13.33 4.54
CA GLN A 436 9.22 12.52 5.66
C GLN A 436 7.71 12.20 5.54
N TRP A 437 7.35 10.92 5.39
CA TRP A 437 5.97 10.50 5.16
C TRP A 437 5.26 9.88 6.38
N LEU A 438 4.09 10.40 6.73
CA LEU A 438 3.32 10.00 7.91
C LEU A 438 2.36 8.83 7.64
N GLY A 439 2.19 7.92 8.59
CA GLY A 439 1.12 6.93 8.62
C GLY A 439 -0.03 7.38 9.53
N LEU A 440 -1.26 7.38 9.01
CA LEU A 440 -2.47 7.79 9.74
C LEU A 440 -3.22 6.56 10.25
N GLN A 441 -2.71 6.02 11.36
CA GLN A 441 -3.22 4.82 12.02
C GLN A 441 -4.21 5.17 13.15
N VAL A 442 -5.39 4.55 13.13
CA VAL A 442 -6.47 4.82 14.12
C VAL A 442 -6.98 3.57 14.86
N GLY A 443 -6.55 2.38 14.42
CA GLY A 443 -6.88 1.07 14.96
C GLY A 443 -5.80 0.06 14.59
N ASP A 444 -5.70 -1.02 15.35
CA ASP A 444 -4.89 -2.22 15.07
C ASP A 444 -5.37 -3.40 15.94
N GLU A 445 -4.67 -4.52 15.78
CA GLU A 445 -4.83 -5.75 16.55
C GLU A 445 -4.39 -5.65 18.03
N ASP A 446 -3.48 -4.73 18.37
CA ASP A 446 -2.90 -4.62 19.71
C ASP A 446 -3.75 -3.74 20.65
N ARG A 447 -4.79 -3.05 20.12
CA ARG A 447 -5.53 -2.00 20.83
C ARG A 447 -7.06 -2.09 20.71
N SER A 448 -7.74 -1.44 21.66
CA SER A 448 -9.20 -1.30 21.64
C SER A 448 -9.67 -0.56 20.39
N ARG A 449 -10.50 -1.23 19.58
CA ARG A 449 -11.08 -0.73 18.34
C ARG A 449 -11.64 0.67 18.52
N ILE A 450 -11.40 1.55 17.55
CA ILE A 450 -11.72 2.98 17.64
C ILE A 450 -13.19 3.21 18.06
N THR A 451 -14.12 2.45 17.51
CA THR A 451 -15.56 2.58 17.79
C THR A 451 -15.95 2.14 19.20
N SER A 452 -15.24 1.20 19.81
CA SER A 452 -15.42 0.88 21.23
C SER A 452 -14.94 2.01 22.14
N SER A 453 -13.83 2.65 21.79
CA SER A 453 -13.30 3.81 22.52
C SER A 453 -14.24 5.02 22.38
N LEU A 454 -14.73 5.28 21.16
CA LEU A 454 -15.71 6.33 20.87
C LEU A 454 -17.05 6.06 21.58
N ALA A 455 -17.61 4.85 21.48
CA ALA A 455 -18.87 4.49 22.15
C ALA A 455 -18.77 4.43 23.68
N GLN A 456 -17.57 4.32 24.26
CA GLN A 456 -17.35 4.54 25.69
C GLN A 456 -17.36 6.03 26.06
N SER A 457 -16.81 6.89 25.20
CA SER A 457 -16.65 8.33 25.47
C SER A 457 -17.88 9.19 25.12
N ASP A 458 -18.60 8.85 24.05
CA ASP A 458 -19.83 9.50 23.59
C ASP A 458 -20.83 8.43 23.09
N PRO A 459 -21.53 7.74 24.01
CA PRO A 459 -22.37 6.58 23.67
C PRO A 459 -23.57 6.88 22.78
N VAL A 460 -23.88 8.16 22.53
CA VAL A 460 -25.04 8.62 21.75
C VAL A 460 -24.64 9.04 20.34
N ASN A 461 -23.43 9.59 20.15
CA ASN A 461 -23.01 10.18 18.87
C ASN A 461 -21.79 9.47 18.25
N TYR A 462 -21.39 8.29 18.76
CA TYR A 462 -20.15 7.61 18.35
C TYR A 462 -20.03 7.37 16.84
N GLU A 463 -21.13 7.14 16.12
CA GLU A 463 -21.14 6.98 14.66
C GLU A 463 -20.74 8.28 13.95
N HIS A 464 -21.23 9.44 14.43
CA HIS A 464 -20.78 10.75 13.96
C HIS A 464 -19.33 11.05 14.38
N ARG A 465 -18.88 10.60 15.55
CA ARG A 465 -17.46 10.71 15.94
C ARG A 465 -16.55 9.86 15.04
N LEU A 466 -17.00 8.67 14.62
CA LEU A 466 -16.29 7.78 13.71
C LEU A 466 -16.21 8.36 12.30
N LEU A 467 -17.31 8.95 11.81
CA LEU A 467 -17.34 9.74 10.57
C LEU A 467 -16.30 10.87 10.58
N ILE A 468 -16.19 11.60 11.70
CA ILE A 468 -15.18 12.65 11.90
C ILE A 468 -13.76 12.05 11.93
N ALA A 469 -13.54 10.93 12.62
CA ALA A 469 -12.24 10.27 12.69
C ALA A 469 -11.77 9.78 11.30
N HIS A 470 -12.64 9.17 10.50
CA HIS A 470 -12.30 8.76 9.13
C HIS A 470 -12.10 9.95 8.18
N ALA A 471 -12.85 11.05 8.35
CA ALA A 471 -12.62 12.27 7.57
C ALA A 471 -11.23 12.87 7.83
N LEU A 472 -10.79 12.88 9.10
CA LEU A 472 -9.42 13.26 9.46
C LEU A 472 -8.41 12.25 8.90
N GLN A 473 -8.62 10.94 9.12
CA GLN A 473 -7.72 9.89 8.67
C GLN A 473 -7.50 9.87 7.15
N LEU A 474 -8.55 10.05 6.35
CA LEU A 474 -8.49 9.90 4.88
C LEU A 474 -8.05 11.18 4.18
N LEU A 475 -8.40 12.37 4.72
CA LEU A 475 -8.21 13.65 4.04
C LEU A 475 -7.00 14.48 4.56
N LEU A 476 -6.35 14.07 5.65
CA LEU A 476 -5.07 14.64 6.08
C LEU A 476 -3.88 14.10 5.24
N PRO A 477 -2.71 14.79 5.24
CA PRO A 477 -1.51 14.32 4.57
C PRO A 477 -0.90 13.10 5.28
N GLY A 478 -0.22 12.23 4.52
CA GLY A 478 0.20 10.90 4.97
C GLY A 478 -0.70 9.79 4.42
N THR A 479 -0.45 8.55 4.85
CA THR A 479 -1.07 7.32 4.33
C THR A 479 -2.03 6.70 5.34
N PRO A 480 -3.33 6.57 5.02
CA PRO A 480 -4.33 5.94 5.88
C PRO A 480 -4.03 4.46 6.13
N LEU A 481 -4.01 4.09 7.41
CA LEU A 481 -3.86 2.73 7.92
C LEU A 481 -5.12 2.39 8.73
N ALA A 482 -6.04 1.64 8.11
CA ALA A 482 -7.30 1.23 8.73
C ALA A 482 -7.28 -0.27 9.05
N TYR A 483 -7.86 -0.65 10.19
CA TYR A 483 -7.95 -2.04 10.65
C TYR A 483 -9.33 -2.63 10.32
N TYR A 484 -9.38 -3.92 9.99
CA TYR A 484 -10.60 -4.52 9.43
C TYR A 484 -11.81 -4.34 10.35
N GLY A 485 -12.92 -3.88 9.77
CA GLY A 485 -14.16 -3.59 10.48
C GLY A 485 -14.25 -2.17 11.06
N ASP A 486 -13.15 -1.40 11.14
CA ASP A 486 -13.23 0.01 11.53
C ASP A 486 -14.16 0.79 10.59
N GLU A 487 -14.17 0.46 9.30
CA GLU A 487 -14.90 1.18 8.25
C GLU A 487 -16.43 1.22 8.44
N PHE A 488 -17.04 0.19 9.05
CA PHE A 488 -18.45 0.19 9.43
C PHE A 488 -18.68 0.38 10.93
N GLY A 489 -17.59 0.46 11.71
CA GLY A 489 -17.63 0.71 13.14
C GLY A 489 -17.66 -0.53 14.03
N GLN A 490 -17.00 -1.62 13.65
CA GLN A 490 -16.89 -2.82 14.47
C GLN A 490 -16.36 -2.50 15.88
N ARG A 491 -17.07 -3.01 16.89
CA ARG A 491 -16.68 -2.95 18.30
C ARG A 491 -15.88 -4.18 18.73
N ASN A 492 -15.19 -4.06 19.87
CA ASN A 492 -14.48 -5.16 20.52
C ASN A 492 -15.41 -6.39 20.72
N GLY A 493 -14.81 -7.58 20.69
CA GLY A 493 -15.45 -8.85 21.03
C GLY A 493 -15.91 -8.94 22.48
N ALA A 494 -16.61 -10.03 22.81
CA ALA A 494 -17.15 -10.26 24.15
C ALA A 494 -16.13 -10.75 25.20
N ASP A 495 -14.89 -11.07 24.79
CA ASP A 495 -13.84 -11.56 25.68
C ASP A 495 -13.28 -10.46 26.62
N ASP A 496 -12.82 -10.83 27.81
CA ASP A 496 -12.20 -9.89 28.77
C ASP A 496 -10.74 -9.54 28.44
N SER A 497 -10.01 -10.44 27.76
CA SER A 497 -8.57 -10.30 27.48
C SER A 497 -8.29 -9.35 26.29
N THR A 498 -7.07 -9.34 25.73
CA THR A 498 -6.73 -8.54 24.54
C THR A 498 -7.29 -9.13 23.24
N VAL A 499 -7.60 -10.43 23.19
CA VAL A 499 -8.06 -11.11 21.95
C VAL A 499 -9.37 -10.53 21.39
N LYS A 500 -10.15 -9.80 22.20
CA LYS A 500 -11.34 -9.04 21.77
C LYS A 500 -11.06 -7.99 20.69
N TYR A 501 -9.82 -7.58 20.48
CA TYR A 501 -9.42 -6.70 19.39
C TYR A 501 -9.41 -7.47 18.04
N HIS A 502 -9.11 -8.77 18.08
CA HIS A 502 -9.18 -9.72 16.97
C HIS A 502 -10.57 -10.37 16.81
N ALA A 503 -11.64 -9.78 17.37
CA ALA A 503 -12.99 -10.35 17.23
C ALA A 503 -13.37 -10.53 15.75
N PRO A 504 -14.02 -11.65 15.34
CA PRO A 504 -14.17 -11.95 13.92
C PRO A 504 -15.00 -10.91 13.15
N MET A 505 -14.69 -10.77 11.87
CA MET A 505 -15.25 -9.80 10.94
C MET A 505 -16.76 -9.98 10.76
N GLN A 506 -17.50 -8.89 10.87
CA GLN A 506 -18.97 -8.91 10.96
C GLN A 506 -19.56 -8.61 9.57
N TRP A 507 -19.83 -9.65 8.78
CA TRP A 507 -20.27 -9.52 7.39
C TRP A 507 -21.75 -9.21 7.26
N ASP A 508 -22.59 -9.95 7.99
CA ASP A 508 -24.05 -9.90 7.87
C ASP A 508 -24.75 -10.11 9.23
N ASN A 509 -26.08 -10.28 9.22
CA ASN A 509 -26.89 -10.49 10.42
C ASN A 509 -27.18 -11.98 10.74
N THR A 510 -26.54 -12.93 10.06
CA THR A 510 -26.71 -14.36 10.31
C THR A 510 -25.95 -14.83 11.56
N GLU A 511 -26.05 -16.11 11.88
CA GLU A 511 -25.32 -16.70 13.01
C GLU A 511 -23.80 -16.52 12.78
N ASN A 512 -23.07 -16.09 13.81
CA ASN A 512 -21.66 -15.69 13.71
C ASN A 512 -21.38 -14.56 12.68
N ALA A 513 -22.38 -13.74 12.35
CA ALA A 513 -22.28 -12.63 11.40
C ALA A 513 -21.73 -13.01 10.01
N GLY A 514 -21.96 -14.26 9.57
CA GLY A 514 -21.42 -14.78 8.30
C GLY A 514 -19.91 -15.08 8.31
N PHE A 515 -19.21 -14.92 9.45
CA PHE A 515 -17.79 -15.26 9.58
C PHE A 515 -17.55 -16.76 9.37
N THR A 516 -18.27 -17.62 10.10
CA THR A 516 -18.19 -19.09 10.02
C THR A 516 -19.57 -19.71 9.81
N GLY A 517 -19.63 -21.03 9.62
CA GLY A 517 -20.85 -21.80 9.44
C GLY A 517 -21.82 -21.76 10.63
N LYS A 518 -23.07 -22.12 10.36
CA LYS A 518 -24.10 -22.21 11.39
C LYS A 518 -23.85 -23.39 12.33
N GLY A 519 -23.92 -23.15 13.64
CA GLY A 519 -23.66 -24.15 14.67
C GLY A 519 -22.18 -24.39 14.97
N VAL A 520 -21.28 -23.67 14.33
CA VAL A 520 -19.85 -23.63 14.64
C VAL A 520 -19.59 -22.52 15.66
N GLN A 521 -18.63 -22.72 16.55
CA GLN A 521 -18.20 -21.73 17.54
C GLN A 521 -16.93 -21.05 17.02
N PRO A 522 -16.93 -19.74 16.73
CA PRO A 522 -15.71 -19.01 16.40
C PRO A 522 -14.68 -19.11 17.54
N TYR A 523 -13.40 -19.20 17.20
CA TYR A 523 -12.30 -19.33 18.16
C TYR A 523 -12.13 -18.12 19.11
N ILE A 524 -12.62 -16.94 18.70
CA ILE A 524 -12.72 -15.71 19.51
C ILE A 524 -14.17 -15.24 19.51
N ASN A 525 -14.67 -14.73 20.64
CA ASN A 525 -16.08 -14.36 20.75
C ASN A 525 -16.40 -13.09 19.96
N MET A 526 -17.42 -13.18 19.09
CA MET A 526 -18.01 -12.05 18.36
C MET A 526 -18.33 -10.86 19.28
N SER A 527 -18.42 -9.64 18.74
CA SER A 527 -19.02 -8.55 19.50
C SER A 527 -20.50 -8.84 19.74
N LEU A 528 -21.03 -8.49 20.93
CA LEU A 528 -22.45 -8.64 21.28
C LEU A 528 -23.41 -7.78 20.43
N THR A 529 -22.87 -7.06 19.44
CA THR A 529 -23.55 -6.07 18.60
C THR A 529 -23.42 -6.34 17.10
N TYR A 530 -22.92 -7.52 16.69
CA TYR A 530 -22.73 -7.87 15.28
C TYR A 530 -24.00 -7.77 14.42
N ALA A 531 -25.18 -7.97 15.00
CA ALA A 531 -26.45 -7.88 14.29
C ALA A 531 -26.84 -6.43 13.91
N GLN A 532 -26.19 -5.43 14.52
CA GLN A 532 -26.30 -4.01 14.18
C GLN A 532 -25.06 -3.55 13.41
N ASP A 533 -23.87 -3.88 13.91
CA ASP A 533 -22.58 -3.43 13.40
C ASP A 533 -22.02 -4.45 12.39
N ASN A 534 -22.47 -4.45 11.14
CA ASN A 534 -21.94 -5.35 10.10
C ASN A 534 -21.93 -4.70 8.71
N VAL A 535 -21.20 -5.32 7.77
CA VAL A 535 -21.04 -4.83 6.39
C VAL A 535 -22.37 -4.69 5.65
N GLU A 536 -23.29 -5.65 5.76
CA GLU A 536 -24.60 -5.55 5.10
C GLU A 536 -25.43 -4.37 5.62
N VAL A 537 -25.49 -4.16 6.94
CA VAL A 537 -26.19 -3.00 7.53
C VAL A 537 -25.48 -1.70 7.19
N GLY A 538 -24.15 -1.66 7.25
CA GLY A 538 -23.33 -0.50 6.89
C GLY A 538 -23.53 -0.05 5.44
N LYS A 539 -23.81 -0.97 4.51
CA LYS A 539 -24.13 -0.68 3.11
C LYS A 539 -25.50 -0.01 2.89
N VAL A 540 -26.39 0.03 3.89
CA VAL A 540 -27.72 0.63 3.75
C VAL A 540 -27.72 2.12 4.12
N ILE A 541 -27.98 2.99 3.13
CA ILE A 541 -28.24 4.41 3.38
C ILE A 541 -29.67 4.57 3.89
N PHE A 542 -29.85 5.30 5.01
CA PHE A 542 -31.16 5.56 5.61
C PHE A 542 -31.62 7.02 5.48
N LYS A 543 -31.01 7.94 6.24
CA LYS A 543 -31.30 9.38 6.27
C LYS A 543 -30.02 10.16 6.49
N ASP A 544 -29.21 9.68 7.42
CA ASP A 544 -27.82 10.10 7.60
C ASP A 544 -26.91 9.05 6.93
N MET A 545 -25.68 9.44 6.57
CA MET A 545 -24.74 8.53 5.90
C MET A 545 -24.12 7.59 6.94
N THR A 546 -24.03 6.30 6.65
CA THR A 546 -23.35 5.33 7.52
C THR A 546 -21.83 5.59 7.52
N PRO A 547 -21.11 5.20 8.58
CA PRO A 547 -19.64 5.23 8.60
C PRO A 547 -19.03 4.56 7.37
N PHE A 548 -19.61 3.44 6.95
CA PHE A 548 -19.20 2.66 5.78
C PHE A 548 -19.30 3.46 4.47
N VAL A 549 -20.47 3.98 4.13
CA VAL A 549 -20.67 4.72 2.86
C VAL A 549 -19.83 6.01 2.83
N ALA A 550 -19.63 6.63 4.00
CA ALA A 550 -18.70 7.74 4.12
C ALA A 550 -17.24 7.32 3.91
N TYR A 551 -16.78 6.23 4.51
CA TYR A 551 -15.42 5.69 4.32
C TYR A 551 -15.15 5.40 2.83
N GLN A 552 -16.11 4.80 2.12
CA GLN A 552 -16.03 4.58 0.67
C GLN A 552 -15.91 5.89 -0.12
N THR A 553 -16.69 6.91 0.25
CA THR A 553 -16.77 8.19 -0.48
C THR A 553 -15.57 9.08 -0.21
N LEU A 554 -15.09 9.12 1.04
CA LEU A 554 -13.86 9.79 1.46
C LEU A 554 -12.62 9.13 0.84
N THR A 555 -12.62 7.79 0.68
CA THR A 555 -11.57 7.05 -0.02
C THR A 555 -11.55 7.32 -1.53
N ASP A 556 -12.69 7.59 -2.17
CA ASP A 556 -12.71 8.12 -3.54
C ASP A 556 -12.19 9.56 -3.60
N LEU A 557 -12.67 10.43 -2.71
CA LEU A 557 -12.29 11.85 -2.69
C LEU A 557 -10.79 12.06 -2.48
N ARG A 558 -10.16 11.21 -1.65
CA ARG A 558 -8.70 11.19 -1.42
C ARG A 558 -7.87 11.01 -2.71
N LYS A 559 -8.45 10.46 -3.78
CA LYS A 559 -7.73 10.22 -5.05
C LYS A 559 -7.45 11.50 -5.85
N GLU A 560 -8.07 12.63 -5.49
CA GLU A 560 -7.74 13.92 -6.10
C GLU A 560 -6.40 14.45 -5.59
N GLU A 561 -5.64 15.07 -6.48
CA GLU A 561 -4.21 15.35 -6.29
C GLU A 561 -3.90 16.21 -5.06
N SER A 562 -4.79 17.15 -4.72
CA SER A 562 -4.69 17.96 -3.50
C SER A 562 -4.75 17.14 -2.21
N PHE A 563 -5.48 16.02 -2.15
CA PHE A 563 -5.47 15.13 -0.98
C PHE A 563 -4.25 14.22 -0.93
N GLN A 564 -3.70 13.85 -2.09
CA GLN A 564 -2.49 13.02 -2.17
C GLN A 564 -1.23 13.80 -1.77
N PHE A 565 -0.99 15.00 -2.34
CA PHE A 565 0.25 15.76 -2.12
C PHE A 565 0.06 17.27 -1.93
N GLY A 566 -1.19 17.74 -1.81
CA GLY A 566 -1.45 19.15 -1.52
C GLY A 566 -1.08 19.56 -0.10
N LYS A 567 -0.56 20.78 0.06
CA LYS A 567 -0.21 21.39 1.36
C LYS A 567 -1.48 21.60 2.20
N THR A 568 -1.32 21.57 3.52
CA THR A 568 -2.43 21.63 4.49
C THR A 568 -2.40 22.95 5.26
N LYS A 569 -3.56 23.54 5.53
CA LYS A 569 -3.71 24.71 6.41
C LYS A 569 -4.89 24.50 7.35
N LEU A 570 -4.80 24.96 8.60
CA LEU A 570 -5.74 24.65 9.69
C LEU A 570 -6.34 25.91 10.33
N CYS A 571 -7.65 25.90 10.56
CA CYS A 571 -8.42 26.97 11.18
C CYS A 571 -9.51 26.43 12.12
N THR A 572 -10.15 27.31 12.90
CA THR A 572 -11.40 27.01 13.61
C THR A 572 -12.41 28.16 13.48
N VAL A 573 -13.71 27.86 13.53
CA VAL A 573 -14.78 28.86 13.68
C VAL A 573 -15.33 28.80 15.10
N GLY A 574 -15.01 29.82 15.90
CA GLY A 574 -15.20 29.79 17.35
C GLY A 574 -14.53 28.55 17.95
N GLU A 575 -15.19 27.91 18.90
CA GLU A 575 -14.78 26.60 19.45
C GLU A 575 -15.43 25.39 18.76
N ASN A 576 -16.36 25.62 17.83
CA ASN A 576 -17.29 24.58 17.38
C ASN A 576 -16.83 23.84 16.12
N VAL A 577 -16.26 24.56 15.14
CA VAL A 577 -15.92 23.98 13.83
C VAL A 577 -14.41 23.96 13.65
N LEU A 578 -13.84 22.79 13.38
CA LEU A 578 -12.50 22.65 12.82
C LEU A 578 -12.61 22.78 11.29
N MET A 579 -11.68 23.51 10.67
CA MET A 579 -11.57 23.59 9.22
C MET A 579 -10.14 23.30 8.78
N PHE A 580 -9.97 22.53 7.72
CA PHE A 580 -8.66 22.38 7.07
C PHE A 580 -8.78 22.40 5.55
N SER A 581 -7.80 23.02 4.89
CA SER A 581 -7.68 22.97 3.43
C SER A 581 -6.60 21.99 2.97
N ARG A 582 -6.74 21.51 1.73
CA ARG A 582 -5.74 20.71 1.02
C ARG A 582 -5.55 21.31 -0.37
N HIS A 583 -4.31 21.69 -0.72
CA HIS A 583 -4.02 22.40 -1.98
C HIS A 583 -2.74 21.92 -2.67
N ALA A 584 -2.87 21.27 -3.83
CA ALA A 584 -1.81 21.13 -4.82
C ALA A 584 -1.98 22.21 -5.92
N SER A 585 -0.92 22.95 -6.23
CA SER A 585 -1.01 24.08 -7.15
C SER A 585 -1.45 23.65 -8.55
N ARG A 586 -2.42 24.38 -9.12
CA ARG A 586 -3.06 24.11 -10.42
C ARG A 586 -3.83 22.77 -10.49
N PHE A 587 -4.26 22.27 -9.33
CA PHE A 587 -5.28 21.24 -9.16
C PHE A 587 -6.48 21.81 -8.38
N PRO A 588 -7.65 21.13 -8.34
CA PRO A 588 -8.77 21.59 -7.54
C PRO A 588 -8.40 21.72 -6.05
N TYR A 589 -8.84 22.82 -5.44
CA TYR A 589 -8.56 23.16 -4.05
C TYR A 589 -9.74 22.68 -3.18
N PHE A 590 -9.46 22.16 -1.98
CA PHE A 590 -10.49 21.61 -1.09
C PHE A 590 -10.44 22.19 0.32
N VAL A 591 -11.61 22.31 0.96
CA VAL A 591 -11.76 22.61 2.39
C VAL A 591 -12.69 21.59 3.04
N THR A 592 -12.21 20.91 4.07
CA THR A 592 -13.04 20.09 4.96
C THR A 592 -13.50 20.96 6.13
N LEU A 593 -14.81 21.03 6.34
CA LEU A 593 -15.46 21.58 7.52
C LEU A 593 -15.89 20.42 8.43
N VAL A 594 -15.60 20.53 9.72
CA VAL A 594 -15.89 19.51 10.73
C VAL A 594 -16.54 20.19 11.93
N ASN A 595 -17.87 20.10 12.06
CA ASN A 595 -18.56 20.55 13.27
C ASN A 595 -18.30 19.54 14.39
N LEU A 596 -17.76 19.99 15.53
CA LEU A 596 -17.48 19.18 16.71
C LEU A 596 -18.50 19.41 17.84
N ALA A 597 -19.41 20.37 17.65
CA ALA A 597 -20.44 20.73 18.61
C ALA A 597 -21.76 19.95 18.38
N GLY A 598 -22.45 19.68 19.49
CA GLY A 598 -23.82 19.14 19.49
C GLY A 598 -24.91 20.13 19.07
N THR A 599 -24.56 21.18 18.30
CA THR A 599 -25.46 22.26 17.87
C THR A 599 -25.16 22.67 16.43
N LYS A 600 -26.20 23.12 15.71
CA LYS A 600 -26.04 23.69 14.36
C LYS A 600 -25.12 24.92 14.38
N VAL A 601 -24.26 25.05 13.37
CA VAL A 601 -23.36 26.19 13.15
C VAL A 601 -23.47 26.66 11.69
N THR A 602 -23.33 27.95 11.45
CA THR A 602 -23.15 28.50 10.10
C THR A 602 -21.70 28.96 9.95
N VAL A 603 -21.03 28.52 8.89
CA VAL A 603 -19.70 29.01 8.48
C VAL A 603 -19.90 29.99 7.34
N THR A 604 -19.32 31.18 7.40
CA THR A 604 -19.46 32.20 6.34
C THR A 604 -18.23 32.24 5.43
N SER A 605 -18.40 32.82 4.25
CA SER A 605 -17.31 33.26 3.36
C SER A 605 -16.30 34.21 4.04
N SER A 606 -16.63 34.80 5.20
CA SER A 606 -15.67 35.60 5.99
C SER A 606 -14.79 34.74 6.90
N ASP A 607 -15.30 33.61 7.40
CA ASP A 607 -14.55 32.66 8.24
C ASP A 607 -13.54 31.85 7.41
N LEU A 608 -13.94 31.46 6.20
CA LEU A 608 -13.12 30.69 5.26
C LEU A 608 -11.82 31.42 4.83
N LYS A 609 -11.76 32.75 4.97
CA LYS A 609 -10.61 33.59 4.52
C LYS A 609 -9.28 33.19 5.16
N CYS A 610 -9.29 32.59 6.35
CA CYS A 610 -8.06 32.12 6.99
C CYS A 610 -7.40 30.95 6.21
N LEU A 611 -8.13 30.25 5.33
CA LEU A 611 -7.65 29.16 4.49
C LEU A 611 -7.24 29.59 3.07
N ASP A 612 -7.34 30.88 2.74
CA ASP A 612 -7.04 31.47 1.41
C ASP A 612 -7.99 30.99 0.28
N THR A 613 -9.29 30.86 0.58
CA THR A 613 -10.34 30.36 -0.34
C THR A 613 -10.70 31.30 -1.48
N LYS A 614 -11.29 30.75 -2.56
CA LYS A 614 -11.83 31.46 -3.73
C LYS A 614 -13.36 31.66 -3.65
N ASP A 615 -13.90 32.46 -4.57
CA ASP A 615 -15.34 32.79 -4.66
C ASP A 615 -16.20 31.67 -5.29
N GLU A 616 -15.67 30.79 -6.15
CA GLU A 616 -16.45 29.68 -6.73
C GLU A 616 -16.22 28.37 -5.98
N VAL A 617 -17.31 27.84 -5.41
CA VAL A 617 -17.31 26.67 -4.52
C VAL A 617 -18.51 25.75 -4.81
N VAL A 618 -18.27 24.44 -4.72
CA VAL A 618 -19.32 23.40 -4.74
C VAL A 618 -19.09 22.43 -3.57
N VAL A 619 -20.17 21.90 -3.00
CA VAL A 619 -20.07 20.81 -2.01
C VAL A 619 -19.70 19.51 -2.75
N SER A 620 -18.68 18.81 -2.27
CA SER A 620 -18.12 17.58 -2.86
C SER A 620 -18.30 16.35 -1.96
N PHE A 621 -18.62 16.54 -0.68
CA PHE A 621 -18.98 15.49 0.28
C PHE A 621 -19.85 16.08 1.40
N HIS A 622 -20.77 15.28 1.93
CA HIS A 622 -21.59 15.60 3.10
C HIS A 622 -21.87 14.33 3.92
N SER A 623 -21.79 14.39 5.26
CA SER A 623 -22.00 13.24 6.15
C SER A 623 -23.46 12.84 6.39
N ARG A 624 -24.42 13.50 5.74
CA ARG A 624 -25.86 13.16 5.74
C ARG A 624 -26.39 13.13 4.31
N ASP A 625 -27.49 12.41 4.06
CA ASP A 625 -28.18 12.42 2.76
C ASP A 625 -29.03 13.71 2.58
N GLU A 626 -28.34 14.84 2.65
CA GLU A 626 -28.88 16.14 2.26
C GLU A 626 -28.50 16.44 0.81
N LYS A 627 -29.35 17.21 0.13
CA LYS A 627 -29.03 17.64 -1.24
C LYS A 627 -27.86 18.62 -1.18
N VAL A 628 -26.72 18.17 -1.71
CA VAL A 628 -25.46 18.91 -1.95
C VAL A 628 -25.66 20.43 -2.19
N ASN A 629 -26.60 20.81 -3.06
CA ASN A 629 -26.85 22.21 -3.45
C ASN A 629 -27.82 22.99 -2.53
N ALA A 630 -28.27 22.42 -1.40
CA ALA A 630 -29.18 23.05 -0.43
C ALA A 630 -28.47 23.47 0.88
N LEU A 631 -27.20 23.10 1.03
CA LEU A 631 -26.35 23.36 2.20
C LEU A 631 -25.60 24.69 2.14
N LEU A 632 -25.39 25.18 0.91
CA LEU A 632 -24.70 26.41 0.55
C LEU A 632 -25.73 27.48 0.21
N ASP A 633 -25.73 28.60 0.93
CA ASP A 633 -26.50 29.77 0.53
C ASP A 633 -25.77 30.49 -0.61
N MET A 634 -26.46 30.67 -1.74
CA MET A 634 -25.90 31.27 -2.95
C MET A 634 -25.91 32.82 -2.93
N GLU A 635 -26.55 33.46 -1.94
CA GLU A 635 -26.55 34.92 -1.79
C GLU A 635 -25.37 35.45 -0.96
N ASP A 636 -24.93 34.72 0.08
CA ASP A 636 -23.81 35.15 0.97
C ASP A 636 -22.62 34.16 1.05
N GLN A 637 -22.72 33.00 0.40
CA GLN A 637 -21.74 31.92 0.42
C GLN A 637 -21.47 31.35 1.82
N SER A 638 -22.50 31.31 2.66
CA SER A 638 -22.46 30.58 3.93
C SER A 638 -22.85 29.10 3.77
N VAL A 639 -22.29 28.25 4.63
CA VAL A 639 -22.56 26.82 4.71
C VAL A 639 -23.16 26.50 6.07
N HIS A 640 -24.29 25.81 6.07
CA HIS A 640 -24.94 25.34 7.28
C HIS A 640 -24.48 23.93 7.66
N LEU A 641 -24.02 23.76 8.90
CA LEU A 641 -23.55 22.50 9.47
C LEU A 641 -24.47 22.09 10.62
N GLU A 642 -25.17 20.96 10.51
CA GLU A 642 -25.89 20.35 11.63
C GLU A 642 -24.91 19.75 12.66
N PRO A 643 -25.37 19.32 13.85
CA PRO A 643 -24.50 18.73 14.87
C PRO A 643 -23.62 17.60 14.31
N PHE A 644 -22.32 17.65 14.59
CA PHE A 644 -21.34 16.64 14.18
C PHE A 644 -21.15 16.43 12.67
N ASP A 645 -21.56 17.38 11.82
CA ASP A 645 -21.41 17.27 10.36
C ASP A 645 -19.95 17.38 9.88
N VAL A 646 -19.64 16.57 8.86
CA VAL A 646 -18.44 16.69 8.02
C VAL A 646 -18.89 17.06 6.60
N VAL A 647 -18.32 18.14 6.08
CA VAL A 647 -18.62 18.66 4.73
C VAL A 647 -17.31 18.97 4.03
N VAL A 648 -17.14 18.51 2.78
CA VAL A 648 -16.00 18.92 1.97
C VAL A 648 -16.46 19.83 0.85
N LEU A 649 -15.87 21.01 0.78
CA LEU A 649 -16.03 22.00 -0.27
C LEU A 649 -14.90 21.83 -1.29
N LYS A 650 -15.24 21.94 -2.58
CA LYS A 650 -14.31 21.93 -3.72
C LYS A 650 -14.38 23.27 -4.44
N PHE A 651 -13.24 23.84 -4.75
CA PHE A 651 -13.07 25.12 -5.44
C PHE A 651 -12.26 24.92 -6.72
N ALA A 652 -12.40 25.84 -7.67
CA ALA A 652 -11.67 25.80 -8.94
C ALA A 652 -10.14 25.84 -8.75
N ALA A 653 -9.42 25.19 -9.65
CA ALA A 653 -7.95 25.17 -9.68
C ALA A 653 -7.35 26.56 -9.94
N ASP A 654 -6.06 26.74 -9.65
CA ASP A 654 -5.28 27.88 -10.15
C ASP A 654 -4.97 27.70 -11.65
N ASP A 655 -4.91 28.80 -12.41
CA ASP A 655 -4.60 28.83 -13.85
C ASP A 655 -3.14 28.41 -14.19
#